data_AF-A0A2I7M8Q9-F1
#
_entry.id   AF-A0A2I7M8Q9-F1
#
_cell.length_a   1.000
_cell.length_b   1.000
_cell.length_c   1.000
_cell.angle_alpha   90.00
_cell.angle_beta   90.00
_cell.angle_gamma   90.00
#
_symmetry.space_group_name_H-M   'P 1'
#
loop_
_entity.id
_entity.type
_entity.pdbx_description
1 polymer ?
#
loop_
_entity_poly.entity_id
_entity_poly.type
_entity_poly.pdbx_seq_one_letter_code
_entity_poly.pdbx_strand_id
1 'polypeptide(L)'
;YSAPLYVNAEFENGETGEIKSQTVFMGDFPLQTAHGTFIIGGTERVIVSQLVRSPGVYFDRQQDRTSDKEVFGAKIIPSRGAWLEFEIDKKDQPQVRVDRKRKQSAIVFLMAIGMTKPEIREAFKDYPLVLDALEKETLQTQDEALVDLYRKIRPADTPTPDAGRNLLDSFYFNTKRYDLARVGRYKIDRKLGLENEVNDRSLHKEDIIATIKYLCTLHDGKDTFPGKRNGEDVDLRVDVDDIDHFGNRRIRQVGELIQNQLRTGLSRMERVVRERMTTQDAEAITPQSLINIRPVNATIKEFFGTSQLSQFMDQNNPLSGVTNKRRLSALGPGGLSRDRASMEVRDVHPSHFGRMCPIESPEGPNIGLIGSLATFGRVNPFGFIETPYRKVVDGHVTDEVEYMTADRDLDHVIAQANQELDKNGNFVQKSALARVGEEEAVDVPVSQVDYMDVSPRQMVSLGASLIPFLEHDEGHRALMGTNMQRQAVPLIESERPLVGTGSEWRAANDSGDVIKSEKDGVVTYVSADMIRVMNDDGTTSSYKLAKFQRSNQTTCYNQRPIVHDGERVEAGTVMADGPAIEKGELALGKNLLIAFMPWNGYNYEDAVIISQRLVQDDTLSSIHIEEYEIDARETKLGAEEITRDLPNVGEDAVANLDERGLIRIGAEVEAGDILVGKVTPKGETELTPEERLLRAIFGEKSREVRDTSLRVPHGETGTVIGVKEITREDAEEDGDELPNGVNQMIRVYIAQHRKITVGDKLSGRHGNKGCISRILPEEDMPFLADGTPVDIMLNPLGVPSRMNLGQVLELHLGWIAHSGWDISLDPDLEAEWKKLVPSGAEKAEPGTPVATPVFDGVKPDVLKGLLSTTLPNRDGDRLVGPDGKATLFDGRTGEPFARPISVG
;
A
#
# COMPACT_ATOMS: atom_id res chain seq x y z
N TYR A 1 9.66 12.42 -15.79
CA TYR A 1 8.29 12.94 -15.59
C TYR A 1 8.31 13.96 -14.45
N SER A 2 8.47 15.22 -14.81
CA SER A 2 8.61 16.34 -13.88
C SER A 2 8.20 17.63 -14.59
N ALA A 3 7.94 18.69 -13.82
CA ALA A 3 7.72 20.02 -14.36
C ALA A 3 8.68 21.02 -13.71
N PRO A 4 9.14 22.04 -14.47
CA PRO A 4 10.01 23.06 -13.93
C PRO A 4 9.27 23.93 -12.91
N LEU A 5 9.85 24.09 -11.72
CA LEU A 5 9.31 24.98 -10.68
C LEU A 5 9.96 26.35 -10.80
N TYR A 6 9.14 27.38 -11.01
CA TYR A 6 9.57 28.78 -11.01
C TYR A 6 8.98 29.51 -9.81
N VAL A 7 9.77 30.38 -9.18
CA VAL A 7 9.32 31.25 -8.10
C VAL A 7 9.69 32.70 -8.40
N ASN A 8 8.80 33.62 -8.09
CA ASN A 8 9.11 35.04 -8.13
C ASN A 8 9.80 35.40 -6.81
N ALA A 9 11.05 35.83 -6.89
CA ALA A 9 11.87 36.19 -5.75
C ALA A 9 12.21 37.68 -5.80
N GLU A 10 12.08 38.35 -4.66
CA GLU A 10 12.31 39.78 -4.52
C GLU A 10 13.38 40.02 -3.46
N PHE A 11 14.35 40.87 -3.80
CA PHE A 11 15.36 41.37 -2.88
C PHE A 11 15.11 42.86 -2.65
N GLU A 12 14.87 43.24 -1.41
CA GLU A 12 14.69 44.62 -0.98
C GLU A 12 15.87 45.03 -0.09
N ASN A 13 16.54 46.11 -0.46
CA ASN A 13 17.53 46.74 0.42
C ASN A 13 16.83 47.81 1.27
N GLY A 14 16.73 47.58 2.58
CA GLY A 14 16.05 48.50 3.49
C GLY A 14 16.70 49.89 3.65
N GLU A 15 17.97 50.06 3.26
CA GLU A 15 18.66 51.36 3.31
C GLU A 15 18.43 52.19 2.05
N THR A 16 18.43 51.56 0.87
CA THR A 16 18.27 52.26 -0.42
C THR A 16 16.82 52.26 -0.92
N GLY A 17 15.98 51.35 -0.43
CA GLY A 17 14.62 51.10 -0.91
C GLY A 17 14.56 50.45 -2.29
N GLU A 18 15.69 49.99 -2.83
CA GLU A 18 15.73 49.31 -4.14
C GLU A 18 15.16 47.90 -4.02
N ILE A 19 14.17 47.58 -4.88
CA ILE A 19 13.59 46.24 -5.00
C ILE A 19 14.00 45.64 -6.33
N LYS A 20 14.69 44.50 -6.29
CA LYS A 20 15.04 43.69 -7.47
C LYS A 20 14.17 42.43 -7.47
N SER A 21 13.26 42.34 -8.44
CA SER A 21 12.37 41.19 -8.62
C SER A 21 12.81 40.35 -9.83
N GLN A 22 12.89 39.03 -9.65
CA GLN A 22 13.27 38.09 -10.70
C GLN A 22 12.51 36.77 -10.55
N THR A 23 12.12 36.17 -11.67
CA THR A 23 11.62 34.78 -11.71
C THR A 23 12.82 33.83 -11.71
N VAL A 24 12.93 33.03 -10.65
CA VAL A 24 14.05 32.11 -10.43
C VAL A 24 13.56 30.67 -10.61
N PHE A 25 14.28 29.91 -11.43
CA PHE A 25 14.08 28.46 -11.54
C PHE A 25 14.58 27.76 -10.27
N MET A 26 13.70 26.98 -9.63
CA MET A 26 13.98 26.25 -8.40
C MET A 26 14.43 24.80 -8.63
N GLY A 27 14.27 24.28 -9.84
CA GLY A 27 14.52 22.88 -10.18
C GLY A 27 13.29 22.17 -10.75
N ASP A 28 13.51 20.98 -11.29
CA ASP A 28 12.44 20.12 -11.78
C ASP A 28 11.75 19.39 -10.62
N PHE A 29 10.44 19.57 -10.53
CA PHE A 29 9.61 18.97 -9.50
C PHE A 29 8.93 17.70 -10.04
N PRO A 30 9.13 16.52 -9.41
CA PRO A 30 8.46 15.30 -9.82
C PRO A 30 6.93 15.42 -9.72
N LEU A 31 6.22 15.03 -10.78
CA LEU A 31 4.77 15.07 -10.83
C LEU A 31 4.17 13.69 -10.56
N GLN A 32 2.97 13.66 -9.98
CA GLN A 32 2.18 12.45 -9.87
C GLN A 32 1.47 12.19 -11.21
N THR A 33 1.45 10.94 -11.65
CA THR A 33 0.68 10.51 -12.83
C THR A 33 -0.82 10.48 -12.51
N ALA A 34 -1.67 10.38 -13.53
CA ALA A 34 -3.11 10.18 -13.35
C ALA A 34 -3.45 8.88 -12.58
N HIS A 35 -2.55 7.89 -12.60
CA HIS A 35 -2.70 6.61 -11.90
C HIS A 35 -2.23 6.65 -10.45
N GLY A 36 -1.78 7.80 -9.95
CA GLY A 36 -1.35 7.98 -8.56
C GLY A 36 0.09 7.57 -8.27
N THR A 37 0.95 7.47 -9.30
CA THR A 37 2.35 7.00 -9.20
C THR A 37 3.34 8.11 -9.58
N PHE A 38 4.64 7.84 -9.43
CA PHE A 38 5.73 8.75 -9.84
C PHE A 38 6.71 8.02 -10.74
N ILE A 39 7.25 8.67 -11.77
CA ILE A 39 8.28 8.08 -12.64
C ILE A 39 9.63 8.72 -12.30
N ILE A 40 10.52 7.92 -11.72
CA ILE A 40 11.84 8.35 -11.24
C ILE A 40 12.90 7.47 -11.90
N GLY A 41 13.78 8.08 -12.71
CA GLY A 41 14.82 7.35 -13.45
C GLY A 41 14.26 6.24 -14.36
N GLY A 42 13.14 6.53 -15.05
CA GLY A 42 12.45 5.56 -15.91
C GLY A 42 11.68 4.45 -15.17
N THR A 43 11.72 4.43 -13.83
CA THR A 43 11.00 3.42 -13.02
C THR A 43 9.76 4.00 -12.36
N GLU A 44 8.67 3.25 -12.39
CA GLU A 44 7.43 3.66 -11.73
C GLU A 44 7.48 3.32 -10.23
N ARG A 45 7.16 4.31 -9.41
CA ARG A 45 7.26 4.29 -7.94
C ARG A 45 5.97 4.74 -7.29
N VAL A 46 5.76 4.25 -6.07
CA VAL A 46 4.65 4.63 -5.19
C VAL A 46 5.21 5.18 -3.89
N ILE A 47 4.68 6.32 -3.46
CA ILE A 47 4.97 6.86 -2.12
C ILE A 47 3.93 6.32 -1.15
N VAL A 48 4.37 5.44 -0.25
CA VAL A 48 3.49 4.78 0.73
C VAL A 48 3.10 5.76 1.84
N SER A 49 1.82 5.75 2.21
CA SER A 49 1.28 6.58 3.29
C SER A 49 1.83 6.13 4.64
N GLN A 50 2.24 7.08 5.49
CA GLN A 50 2.92 6.76 6.74
C GLN A 50 1.99 6.97 7.94
N LEU A 51 1.81 5.93 8.77
CA LEU A 51 1.12 6.01 10.06
C LEU A 51 2.11 6.47 11.13
N VAL A 52 1.83 7.61 11.76
CA VAL A 52 2.65 8.19 12.83
C VAL A 52 1.78 8.57 14.02
N ARG A 53 2.39 8.74 15.19
CA ARG A 53 1.69 9.34 16.34
C ARG A 53 1.30 10.78 16.00
N SER A 54 0.07 11.15 16.33
CA SER A 54 -0.37 12.52 16.12
C SER A 54 0.38 13.47 17.06
N PRO A 55 0.72 14.68 16.63
CA PRO A 55 1.09 15.75 17.55
C PRO A 55 -0.05 16.00 18.53
N GLY A 56 0.28 16.32 19.78
CA GLY A 56 -0.69 16.52 20.85
C GLY A 56 -0.12 16.30 22.23
N VAL A 57 -0.99 16.32 23.24
CA VAL A 57 -0.68 15.92 24.61
C VAL A 57 -1.24 14.52 24.87
N TYR A 58 -0.44 13.69 25.53
CA TYR A 58 -0.79 12.30 25.87
C TYR A 58 -0.55 12.05 27.35
N PHE A 59 -1.49 11.39 28.01
CA PHE A 59 -1.38 10.99 29.40
C PHE A 59 -1.23 9.48 29.51
N ASP A 60 -0.33 9.04 30.40
CA ASP A 60 -0.12 7.62 30.66
C ASP A 60 0.02 7.34 32.16
N ARG A 61 -0.27 6.10 32.54
CA ARG A 61 -0.11 5.59 33.90
C ARG A 61 0.69 4.31 33.83
N GLN A 62 1.78 4.24 34.58
CA GLN A 62 2.66 3.07 34.61
C GLN A 62 2.92 2.65 36.04
N GLN A 63 2.85 1.34 36.30
CA GLN A 63 3.24 0.81 37.60
C GLN A 63 4.77 0.85 37.74
N ASP A 64 5.29 1.40 38.84
CA ASP A 64 6.72 1.43 39.09
C ASP A 64 7.25 0.02 39.34
N ARG A 65 8.38 -0.35 38.72
CA ARG A 65 8.95 -1.70 38.88
C ARG A 65 9.50 -1.99 40.27
N THR A 66 9.71 -0.96 41.09
CA THR A 66 10.38 -1.06 42.39
C THR A 66 9.49 -0.69 43.58
N SER A 67 8.27 -0.24 43.32
CA SER A 67 7.29 0.13 44.35
C SER A 67 5.88 -0.13 43.87
N ASP A 68 4.95 -0.41 44.78
CA ASP A 68 3.54 -0.59 44.45
C ASP A 68 2.80 0.71 44.08
N LYS A 69 3.54 1.80 43.83
CA LYS A 69 2.99 3.08 43.41
C LYS A 69 2.94 3.19 41.90
N GLU A 70 1.90 3.84 41.42
CA GLU A 70 1.76 4.24 40.03
C GLU A 70 2.50 5.56 39.77
N VAL A 71 3.08 5.66 38.58
CA VAL A 71 3.72 6.86 38.05
C VAL A 71 2.82 7.38 36.93
N PHE A 72 2.50 8.67 36.99
CA PHE A 72 1.64 9.31 36.02
C PHE A 72 2.50 10.21 35.12
N GLY A 73 2.33 10.07 33.81
CA GLY A 73 3.08 10.80 32.80
C GLY A 73 2.18 11.67 31.93
N ALA A 74 2.69 12.82 31.50
CA ALA A 74 2.12 13.62 30.42
C ALA A 74 3.20 13.95 29.39
N LYS A 75 2.93 13.77 28.10
CA LYS A 75 3.88 14.01 27.02
C LYS A 75 3.28 14.95 25.99
N ILE A 76 3.89 16.12 25.81
CA ILE A 76 3.57 17.06 24.73
C ILE A 76 4.51 16.76 23.57
N ILE A 77 3.93 16.22 22.49
CA ILE A 77 4.63 15.81 21.28
C ILE A 77 4.32 16.82 20.17
N PRO A 78 5.29 17.62 19.72
CA PRO A 78 5.09 18.52 18.60
C PRO A 78 5.14 17.79 17.25
N SER A 79 4.65 18.44 16.20
CA SER A 79 4.93 17.99 14.83
C SER A 79 6.41 18.17 14.49
N ARG A 80 7.03 19.21 15.03
CA ARG A 80 8.47 19.50 14.91
C ARG A 80 8.94 20.29 16.12
N GLY A 81 10.07 19.89 16.71
CA GLY A 81 10.67 20.58 17.85
C GLY A 81 11.01 19.63 19.00
N ALA A 82 11.38 20.20 20.14
CA ALA A 82 11.77 19.46 21.34
C ALA A 82 10.54 18.83 22.04
N TRP A 83 10.68 17.63 22.58
CA TRP A 83 9.60 17.03 23.39
C TRP A 83 9.57 17.68 24.77
N LEU A 84 8.38 17.75 25.37
CA LEU A 84 8.19 18.19 26.75
C LEU A 84 7.40 17.14 27.51
N GLU A 85 8.02 16.57 28.55
CA GLU A 85 7.46 15.44 29.29
C GLU A 85 7.35 15.82 30.77
N PHE A 86 6.17 15.67 31.35
CA PHE A 86 5.91 15.82 32.78
C PHE A 86 5.65 14.44 33.40
N GLU A 87 6.05 14.26 34.64
CA GLU A 87 5.91 12.99 35.36
C GLU A 87 5.68 13.28 36.85
N ILE A 88 4.69 12.64 37.47
CA ILE A 88 4.57 12.57 38.91
C ILE A 88 5.24 11.25 39.33
N ASP A 89 6.40 11.37 39.97
CA ASP A 89 7.19 10.20 40.36
C ASP A 89 6.61 9.49 41.60
N LYS A 90 7.18 8.34 41.96
CA LYS A 90 6.79 7.57 43.15
C LYS A 90 6.92 8.31 44.49
N LYS A 91 7.60 9.46 44.52
CA LYS A 91 7.72 10.34 45.70
C LYS A 91 6.67 11.45 45.71
N ASP A 92 5.68 11.38 44.81
CA ASP A 92 4.64 12.38 44.63
C ASP A 92 5.25 13.77 44.37
N GLN A 93 6.28 13.82 43.52
CA GLN A 93 6.92 15.06 43.11
C GLN A 93 6.73 15.31 41.62
N PRO A 94 6.26 16.50 41.21
CA PRO A 94 6.09 16.84 39.81
C PRO A 94 7.46 17.16 39.20
N GLN A 95 7.85 16.35 38.22
CA GLN A 95 9.10 16.45 37.48
C GLN A 95 8.83 16.76 36.01
N VAL A 96 9.84 17.30 35.34
CA VAL A 96 9.84 17.59 33.90
C VAL A 96 11.12 17.08 33.25
N ARG A 97 11.01 16.61 32.01
CA ARG A 97 12.13 16.33 31.11
C ARG A 97 11.96 17.17 29.84
N VAL A 98 12.97 17.99 29.58
CA VAL A 98 13.09 18.81 28.36
C VAL A 98 13.92 18.02 27.36
N ASP A 99 13.38 17.73 26.18
CA ASP A 99 14.06 17.02 25.08
C ASP A 99 14.74 15.70 25.51
N ARG A 100 14.02 14.89 26.31
CA ARG A 100 14.49 13.59 26.84
C ARG A 100 15.81 13.68 27.63
N LYS A 101 16.13 14.85 28.19
CA LYS A 101 17.28 15.06 29.09
C LYS A 101 16.92 14.67 30.53
N ARG A 102 17.82 15.00 31.46
CA ARG A 102 17.70 14.67 32.88
C ARG A 102 16.42 15.28 33.48
N LYS A 103 15.79 14.54 34.40
CA LYS A 103 14.63 14.99 35.19
C LYS A 103 14.98 16.24 36.00
N GLN A 104 14.05 17.17 36.05
CA GLN A 104 14.15 18.42 36.82
C GLN A 104 12.82 18.71 37.49
N SER A 105 12.84 19.54 38.54
CA SER A 105 11.61 20.00 39.20
C SER A 105 10.72 20.76 38.20
N ALA A 106 9.43 20.40 38.13
CA ALA A 106 8.47 21.11 37.28
C ALA A 106 8.33 22.59 37.71
N ILE A 107 8.54 22.89 39.00
CA ILE A 107 8.53 24.26 39.52
C ILE A 107 9.68 25.08 38.94
N VAL A 108 10.89 24.53 38.87
CA VAL A 108 12.06 25.20 38.25
C VAL A 108 11.75 25.53 36.79
N PHE A 109 11.08 24.64 36.07
CA PHE A 109 10.69 24.90 34.68
C PHE A 109 9.62 25.98 34.55
N LEU A 110 8.58 25.98 35.40
CA LEU A 110 7.58 27.05 35.44
C LEU A 110 8.20 28.41 35.74
N MET A 111 9.17 28.46 36.66
CA MET A 111 9.96 29.65 36.93
C MET A 111 10.79 30.08 35.71
N ALA A 112 11.44 29.14 35.03
CA ALA A 112 12.28 29.41 33.86
C ALA A 112 11.48 29.99 32.67
N ILE A 113 10.24 29.53 32.43
CA ILE A 113 9.34 30.09 31.41
C ILE A 113 8.74 31.46 31.82
N GLY A 114 9.11 31.97 33.00
CA GLY A 114 8.82 33.33 33.45
C GLY A 114 7.58 33.47 34.34
N MET A 115 7.20 32.43 35.08
CA MET A 115 6.20 32.56 36.15
C MET A 115 6.90 32.81 37.50
N THR A 116 6.37 33.75 38.27
CA THR A 116 6.83 34.01 39.64
C THR A 116 6.21 33.03 40.63
N LYS A 117 6.82 32.79 41.79
CA LYS A 117 6.25 31.90 42.82
C LYS A 117 4.82 32.27 43.24
N PRO A 118 4.45 33.57 43.40
CA PRO A 118 3.06 33.96 43.66
C PRO A 118 2.10 33.57 42.53
N GLU A 119 2.50 33.76 41.26
CA GLU A 119 1.68 33.36 40.10
C GLU A 119 1.52 31.84 40.02
N ILE A 120 2.57 31.07 40.29
CA ILE A 120 2.50 29.60 40.37
C ILE A 120 1.53 29.19 41.49
N ARG A 121 1.64 29.81 42.67
CA ARG A 121 0.76 29.52 43.81
C ARG A 121 -0.71 29.80 43.48
N GLU A 122 -1.00 30.91 42.81
CA GLU A 122 -2.39 31.23 42.41
C GLU A 122 -2.89 30.28 41.31
N ALA A 123 -2.06 30.00 40.30
CA ALA A 123 -2.43 29.13 39.19
C ALA A 123 -2.74 27.69 39.64
N PHE A 124 -2.06 27.19 40.67
CA PHE A 124 -2.18 25.84 41.20
C PHE A 124 -2.78 25.76 42.61
N LYS A 125 -3.56 26.77 43.03
CA LYS A 125 -4.14 26.84 44.38
C LYS A 125 -4.98 25.61 44.80
N ASP A 126 -5.62 24.97 43.83
CA ASP A 126 -6.47 23.78 44.03
C ASP A 126 -5.69 22.45 43.92
N TYR A 127 -4.36 22.51 43.78
CA TYR A 127 -3.49 21.35 43.52
C TYR A 127 -2.36 21.23 44.57
N PRO A 128 -2.62 20.57 45.72
CA PRO A 128 -1.68 20.49 46.85
C PRO A 128 -0.29 19.94 46.48
N LEU A 129 -0.23 18.96 45.58
CA LEU A 129 1.02 18.34 45.14
C LEU A 129 2.01 19.36 44.51
N VAL A 130 1.48 20.34 43.78
CA VAL A 130 2.30 21.40 43.16
C VAL A 130 2.70 22.44 44.21
N LEU A 131 1.83 22.75 45.17
CA LEU A 131 2.12 23.67 46.28
C LEU A 131 3.21 23.11 47.20
N ASP A 132 3.15 21.83 47.54
CA ASP A 132 4.18 21.14 48.35
C ASP A 132 5.54 21.16 47.65
N ALA A 133 5.57 20.97 46.33
CA ALA A 133 6.79 21.07 45.54
C ALA A 133 7.33 22.50 45.49
N LEU A 134 6.44 23.50 45.40
CA LEU A 134 6.78 24.92 45.42
C LEU A 134 7.40 25.36 46.74
N GLU A 135 6.94 24.82 47.87
CA GLU A 135 7.50 25.10 49.21
C GLU A 135 8.89 24.49 49.40
N LYS A 136 9.13 23.31 48.82
CA LYS A 136 10.44 22.64 48.86
C LYS A 136 11.47 23.27 47.91
N GLU A 137 11.04 24.14 46.99
CA GLU A 137 11.91 24.72 45.98
C GLU A 137 12.79 25.85 46.53
N THR A 138 14.11 25.71 46.38
CA THR A 138 15.09 26.62 46.98
C THR A 138 15.38 27.84 46.12
N LEU A 139 15.28 27.71 44.80
CA LEU A 139 15.51 28.81 43.85
C LEU A 139 14.43 29.89 44.01
N GLN A 140 14.79 31.17 43.88
CA GLN A 140 13.86 32.29 44.09
C GLN A 140 13.61 33.12 42.83
N THR A 141 14.58 33.18 41.93
CA THR A 141 14.50 34.04 40.73
C THR A 141 14.40 33.25 39.44
N GLN A 142 13.86 33.86 38.38
CA GLN A 142 13.83 33.26 37.03
C GLN A 142 15.25 32.99 36.51
N ASP A 143 16.19 33.90 36.74
CA ASP A 143 17.56 33.76 36.25
C ASP A 143 18.29 32.57 36.88
N GLU A 144 18.10 32.32 38.18
CA GLU A 144 18.59 31.12 38.85
C GLU A 144 17.99 29.84 38.24
N ALA A 145 16.69 29.83 37.96
CA ALA A 145 16.00 28.71 37.33
C ALA A 145 16.50 28.45 35.91
N LEU A 146 16.73 29.50 35.11
CA LEU A 146 17.30 29.41 33.76
C LEU A 146 18.71 28.82 33.77
N VAL A 147 19.56 29.24 34.73
CA VAL A 147 20.92 28.73 34.90
C VAL A 147 20.92 27.25 35.30
N ASP A 148 20.07 26.85 36.26
CA ASP A 148 19.95 25.46 36.68
C ASP A 148 19.44 24.56 35.54
N LEU A 149 18.40 25.02 34.83
CA LEU A 149 17.83 24.34 33.67
C LEU A 149 18.88 24.16 32.56
N TYR A 150 19.59 25.23 32.20
CA TYR A 150 20.61 25.21 31.17
C TYR A 150 21.76 24.27 31.54
N ARG A 151 22.25 24.34 32.79
CA ARG A 151 23.33 23.46 33.29
C ARG A 151 22.97 21.98 33.16
N LYS A 152 21.72 21.62 33.43
CA LYS A 152 21.26 20.22 33.35
C LYS A 152 21.06 19.73 31.91
N ILE A 153 20.69 20.63 30.99
CA ILE A 153 20.52 20.30 29.56
C ILE A 153 21.88 20.28 28.83
N ARG A 154 22.74 21.26 29.10
CA ARG A 154 24.07 21.45 28.50
C ARG A 154 25.16 21.59 29.58
N PRO A 155 25.60 20.47 30.19
CA PRO A 155 26.55 20.51 31.29
C PRO A 155 27.97 20.94 30.90
N ALA A 156 28.31 20.89 29.60
CA ALA A 156 29.63 21.28 29.10
C ALA A 156 29.76 22.80 28.84
N ASP A 157 28.64 23.50 28.71
CA ASP A 157 28.61 24.92 28.37
C ASP A 157 28.53 25.78 29.65
N THR A 158 29.08 26.99 29.61
CA THR A 158 28.94 27.94 30.72
C THR A 158 27.48 28.39 30.85
N PRO A 159 26.80 28.15 31.98
CA PRO A 159 25.39 28.48 32.12
C PRO A 159 25.22 29.97 32.45
N THR A 160 24.56 30.71 31.56
CA THR A 160 24.13 32.09 31.78
C THR A 160 22.60 32.21 31.66
N PRO A 161 21.96 33.19 32.32
CA PRO A 161 20.52 33.39 32.20
C PRO A 161 20.07 33.60 30.75
N ASP A 162 20.82 34.38 29.98
CA ASP A 162 20.52 34.64 28.56
C ASP A 162 20.64 33.38 27.70
N ALA A 163 21.66 32.53 27.96
CA ALA A 163 21.79 31.26 27.27
C ALA A 163 20.60 30.32 27.58
N GLY A 164 20.15 30.28 28.84
CA GLY A 164 18.94 29.57 29.26
C GLY A 164 17.69 30.09 28.57
N ARG A 165 17.50 31.41 28.51
CA ARG A 165 16.33 32.05 27.90
C ARG A 165 16.27 31.77 26.40
N ASN A 166 17.38 31.96 25.70
CA ASN A 166 17.50 31.68 24.26
C ASN A 166 17.29 30.20 23.95
N LEU A 167 17.73 29.29 24.83
CA LEU A 167 17.50 27.86 24.68
C LEU A 167 16.01 27.51 24.77
N LEU A 168 15.32 28.01 25.80
CA LEU A 168 13.88 27.77 25.97
C LEU A 168 13.04 28.38 24.85
N ASP A 169 13.35 29.62 24.46
CA ASP A 169 12.69 30.28 23.33
C ASP A 169 12.86 29.44 22.07
N SER A 170 14.09 29.02 21.76
CA SER A 170 14.37 28.15 20.63
C SER A 170 13.68 26.79 20.70
N PHE A 171 13.41 26.27 21.89
CA PHE A 171 12.83 24.93 22.07
C PHE A 171 11.31 24.91 21.98
N TYR A 172 10.61 25.95 22.44
CA TYR A 172 9.16 25.89 22.60
C TYR A 172 8.40 27.10 22.05
N PHE A 173 8.99 28.30 22.06
CA PHE A 173 8.27 29.54 21.73
C PHE A 173 8.62 30.12 20.35
N ASN A 174 9.73 29.66 19.75
CA ASN A 174 10.15 30.07 18.43
C ASN A 174 9.47 29.25 17.32
N THR A 175 8.50 29.85 16.64
CA THR A 175 7.71 29.24 15.55
C THR A 175 8.55 28.75 14.37
N LYS A 176 9.78 29.26 14.19
CA LYS A 176 10.70 28.75 13.15
C LYS A 176 11.31 27.41 13.54
N ARG A 177 11.39 27.06 14.82
CA ARG A 177 12.02 25.82 15.31
C ARG A 177 11.03 24.84 15.94
N TYR A 178 9.92 25.34 16.48
CA TYR A 178 8.85 24.56 17.08
C TYR A 178 7.54 24.73 16.29
N ASP A 179 6.81 23.65 16.07
CA ASP A 179 5.55 23.65 15.32
C ASP A 179 4.68 22.47 15.79
N LEU A 180 3.48 22.77 16.31
CA LEU A 180 2.48 21.76 16.66
C LEU A 180 1.71 21.23 15.45
N ALA A 181 1.78 21.93 14.32
CA ALA A 181 0.85 21.83 13.19
C ALA A 181 -0.61 22.11 13.60
N ARG A 182 -1.48 22.33 12.61
CA ARG A 182 -2.92 22.57 12.83
C ARG A 182 -3.57 21.43 13.62
N VAL A 183 -3.17 20.20 13.33
CA VAL A 183 -3.67 18.99 14.02
C VAL A 183 -3.24 18.94 15.49
N GLY A 184 -2.00 19.34 15.81
CA GLY A 184 -1.52 19.31 17.19
C GLY A 184 -2.22 20.33 18.06
N ARG A 185 -2.41 21.55 17.55
CA ARG A 185 -3.19 22.59 18.23
C ARG A 185 -4.61 22.11 18.52
N TYR A 186 -5.31 21.64 17.47
CA TYR A 186 -6.66 21.06 17.58
C TYR A 186 -6.75 19.94 18.63
N LYS A 187 -5.77 19.04 18.68
CA LYS A 187 -5.75 17.95 19.66
C LYS A 187 -5.53 18.43 21.09
N ILE A 188 -4.59 19.36 21.31
CA ILE A 188 -4.32 19.91 22.65
C ILE A 188 -5.55 20.65 23.15
N ASP A 189 -6.15 21.51 22.31
CA ASP A 189 -7.36 22.26 22.62
C ASP A 189 -8.51 21.33 23.01
N ARG A 190 -8.75 20.28 22.23
CA ARG A 190 -9.84 19.34 22.51
C ARG A 190 -9.61 18.48 23.76
N LYS A 191 -8.36 18.09 24.05
CA LYS A 191 -8.00 17.27 25.22
C LYS A 191 -7.98 18.07 26.52
N LEU A 192 -7.54 19.32 26.49
CA LEU A 192 -7.42 20.20 27.66
C LEU A 192 -8.60 21.17 27.82
N GLY A 193 -9.53 21.24 26.85
CA GLY A 193 -10.66 22.16 26.86
C GLY A 193 -10.24 23.62 26.72
N LEU A 194 -9.33 23.89 25.78
CA LEU A 194 -8.86 25.24 25.45
C LEU A 194 -9.45 25.66 24.10
N GLU A 195 -9.56 26.96 23.84
CA GLU A 195 -10.18 27.52 22.62
C GLU A 195 -9.23 28.47 21.89
N ASN A 196 -8.10 27.94 21.43
CA ASN A 196 -7.16 28.71 20.61
C ASN A 196 -7.52 28.66 19.12
N GLU A 197 -7.01 29.61 18.33
CA GLU A 197 -7.15 29.55 16.88
C GLU A 197 -6.38 28.35 16.32
N VAL A 198 -7.02 27.51 15.51
CA VAL A 198 -6.40 26.28 14.93
C VAL A 198 -5.15 26.58 14.08
N ASN A 199 -5.01 27.80 13.58
CA ASN A 199 -3.82 28.23 12.83
C ASN A 199 -2.66 28.68 13.71
N ASP A 200 -2.88 28.89 15.01
CA ASP A 200 -1.81 29.16 15.95
C ASP A 200 -1.12 27.85 16.33
N ARG A 201 0.03 27.63 15.69
CA ARG A 201 0.81 26.38 15.82
C ARG A 201 1.84 26.44 16.95
N SER A 202 1.78 27.48 17.76
CA SER A 202 2.72 27.75 18.85
C SER A 202 2.28 27.03 20.11
N LEU A 203 3.24 26.72 20.99
CA LEU A 203 2.93 26.24 22.33
C LEU A 203 2.83 27.43 23.28
N HIS A 204 1.70 27.57 23.95
CA HIS A 204 1.46 28.63 24.93
C HIS A 204 1.75 28.18 26.35
N LYS A 205 1.99 29.15 27.23
CA LYS A 205 2.16 28.89 28.67
C LYS A 205 0.91 28.25 29.28
N GLU A 206 -0.26 28.66 28.81
CA GLU A 206 -1.56 28.14 29.25
C GLU A 206 -1.69 26.65 28.96
N ASP A 207 -1.20 26.17 27.80
CA ASP A 207 -1.19 24.74 27.45
C ASP A 207 -0.37 23.92 28.46
N ILE A 208 0.79 24.45 28.84
CA ILE A 208 1.71 23.81 29.79
C ILE A 208 1.05 23.73 31.18
N ILE A 209 0.45 24.83 31.62
CA ILE A 209 -0.25 24.90 32.91
C ILE A 209 -1.42 23.92 32.93
N ALA A 210 -2.27 23.94 31.89
CA ALA A 210 -3.42 23.04 31.76
C ALA A 210 -2.98 21.57 31.72
N THR A 211 -1.87 21.25 31.04
CA THR A 211 -1.29 19.90 31.03
C THR A 211 -0.90 19.42 32.42
N ILE A 212 -0.22 20.27 33.21
CA ILE A 212 0.17 19.91 34.59
C ILE A 212 -1.07 19.75 35.47
N LYS A 213 -2.06 20.65 35.34
CA LYS A 213 -3.33 20.55 36.08
C LYS A 213 -4.08 19.25 35.78
N TYR A 214 -4.18 18.88 34.50
CA TYR A 214 -4.81 17.63 34.09
C TYR A 214 -4.03 16.43 34.65
N LEU A 215 -2.70 16.44 34.59
CA LEU A 215 -1.86 15.38 35.16
C LEU A 215 -2.06 15.22 36.68
N CYS A 216 -2.17 16.32 37.43
CA CYS A 216 -2.49 16.27 38.86
C CYS A 216 -3.91 15.77 39.12
N THR A 217 -4.88 16.15 38.28
CA THR A 217 -6.27 15.68 38.38
C THR A 217 -6.36 14.16 38.16
N LEU A 218 -5.58 13.64 37.21
CA LEU A 218 -5.45 12.22 36.94
C LEU A 218 -4.80 11.46 38.11
N HIS A 219 -3.76 12.03 38.74
CA HIS A 219 -3.12 11.45 39.94
C HIS A 219 -4.06 11.47 41.16
N ASP A 220 -4.88 12.51 41.31
CA ASP A 220 -5.91 12.61 42.36
C ASP A 220 -7.05 11.56 42.17
N GLY A 221 -7.13 10.89 41.02
CA GLY A 221 -8.18 9.92 40.70
C GLY A 221 -9.56 10.55 40.47
N LYS A 222 -9.61 11.80 40.00
CA LYS A 222 -10.87 12.47 39.64
C LYS A 222 -11.27 12.12 38.21
N ASP A 223 -12.56 11.94 37.98
CA ASP A 223 -13.09 11.56 36.66
C ASP A 223 -13.33 12.74 35.71
N THR A 224 -13.36 13.98 36.23
CA THR A 224 -13.66 15.19 35.44
C THR A 224 -12.60 16.28 35.59
N PHE A 225 -12.43 17.05 34.52
CA PHE A 225 -11.53 18.20 34.45
C PHE A 225 -12.27 19.38 33.79
N PRO A 226 -12.28 20.58 34.41
CA PRO A 226 -12.99 21.72 33.87
C PRO A 226 -12.29 22.24 32.61
N GLY A 227 -13.07 22.47 31.55
CA GLY A 227 -12.59 23.06 30.30
C GLY A 227 -13.67 23.86 29.61
N LYS A 228 -13.36 24.38 28.42
CA LYS A 228 -14.29 25.11 27.56
C LYS A 228 -14.44 24.43 26.21
N ARG A 229 -15.66 24.41 25.67
CA ARG A 229 -15.97 24.01 24.29
C ARG A 229 -17.08 24.90 23.72
N ASN A 230 -16.83 25.48 22.55
CA ASN A 230 -17.71 26.42 21.87
C ASN A 230 -18.18 27.59 22.78
N GLY A 231 -17.31 28.08 23.65
CA GLY A 231 -17.59 29.15 24.61
C GLY A 231 -18.36 28.72 25.87
N GLU A 232 -18.74 27.45 25.99
CA GLU A 232 -19.44 26.89 27.16
C GLU A 232 -18.47 26.15 28.08
N ASP A 233 -18.70 26.24 29.39
CA ASP A 233 -17.95 25.45 30.37
C ASP A 233 -18.42 23.98 30.30
N VAL A 234 -17.47 23.07 30.11
CA VAL A 234 -17.72 21.63 29.96
C VAL A 234 -16.77 20.86 30.87
N ASP A 235 -17.32 19.86 31.57
CA ASP A 235 -16.52 18.88 32.31
C ASP A 235 -15.97 17.83 31.35
N LEU A 236 -14.66 17.85 31.12
CA LEU A 236 -13.96 16.88 30.30
C LEU A 236 -13.72 15.60 31.10
N ARG A 237 -13.93 14.43 30.48
CA ARG A 237 -13.54 13.16 31.08
C ARG A 237 -12.03 13.06 31.23
N VAL A 238 -11.58 12.71 32.43
CA VAL A 238 -10.17 12.47 32.76
C VAL A 238 -9.87 10.99 32.60
N ASP A 239 -9.06 10.68 31.61
CA ASP A 239 -8.56 9.33 31.38
C ASP A 239 -7.14 9.35 30.79
N VAL A 240 -6.49 8.18 30.83
CA VAL A 240 -5.24 7.91 30.12
C VAL A 240 -5.50 7.79 28.62
N ASP A 241 -4.49 8.06 27.80
CA ASP A 241 -4.60 7.98 26.34
C ASP A 241 -4.02 6.66 25.82
N ASP A 242 -4.82 5.95 25.02
CA ASP A 242 -4.31 4.84 24.21
C ASP A 242 -3.55 5.36 22.98
N ILE A 243 -2.24 5.12 22.94
CA ILE A 243 -1.36 5.57 21.86
C ILE A 243 -1.57 4.84 20.52
N ASP A 244 -2.30 3.72 20.54
CA ASP A 244 -2.56 2.85 19.40
C ASP A 244 -3.92 3.11 18.77
N HIS A 245 -4.84 3.73 19.53
CA HIS A 245 -6.12 4.23 19.02
C HIS A 245 -5.96 5.19 17.82
N PHE A 246 -6.78 5.04 16.78
CA PHE A 246 -6.70 5.85 15.56
C PHE A 246 -7.10 7.34 15.70
N GLY A 247 -7.61 7.76 16.85
CA GLY A 247 -7.68 9.19 17.23
C GLY A 247 -6.33 9.76 17.70
N ASN A 248 -5.39 8.88 18.04
CA ASN A 248 -4.06 9.19 18.54
C ASN A 248 -2.94 8.90 17.52
N ARG A 249 -3.28 8.17 16.45
CA ARG A 249 -2.42 7.97 15.28
C ARG A 249 -3.00 8.66 14.05
N ARG A 250 -2.13 9.14 13.17
CA ARG A 250 -2.52 9.84 11.94
C ARG A 250 -1.68 9.40 10.75
N ILE A 251 -2.25 9.56 9.58
CA ILE A 251 -1.61 9.33 8.29
C ILE A 251 -0.95 10.61 7.79
N ARG A 252 0.34 10.53 7.51
CA ARG A 252 1.04 11.48 6.65
C ARG A 252 0.87 11.01 5.22
N GLN A 253 0.12 11.80 4.46
CA GLN A 253 -0.05 11.59 3.02
C GLN A 253 1.19 12.01 2.24
N VAL A 254 1.27 11.61 0.97
CA VAL A 254 2.36 11.94 0.05
C VAL A 254 2.69 13.43 0.00
N GLY A 255 1.66 14.29 -0.04
CA GLY A 255 1.85 15.75 -0.08
C GLY A 255 2.57 16.29 1.16
N GLU A 256 2.23 15.80 2.35
CA GLU A 256 2.89 16.20 3.60
C GLU A 256 4.34 15.70 3.65
N LEU A 257 4.58 14.46 3.21
CA LEU A 257 5.92 13.89 3.17
C LEU A 257 6.84 14.71 2.25
N ILE A 258 6.39 15.05 1.05
CA ILE A 258 7.14 15.89 0.11
C ILE A 258 7.30 17.31 0.65
N GLN A 259 6.26 17.89 1.24
CA GLN A 259 6.32 19.21 1.85
C GLN A 259 7.41 19.29 2.94
N ASN A 260 7.56 18.24 3.75
CA ASN A 260 8.58 18.18 4.79
C ASN A 260 10.01 18.14 4.20
N GLN A 261 10.20 17.44 3.08
CA GLN A 261 11.49 17.42 2.38
C GLN A 261 11.80 18.78 1.74
N LEU A 262 10.83 19.37 1.05
CA LEU A 262 10.95 20.69 0.46
C LEU A 262 11.29 21.74 1.52
N ARG A 263 10.61 21.71 2.68
CA ARG A 263 10.91 22.60 3.82
C ARG A 263 12.34 22.42 4.32
N THR A 264 12.82 21.19 4.42
CA THR A 264 14.20 20.89 4.83
C THR A 264 15.21 21.44 3.82
N GLY A 265 14.96 21.24 2.53
CA GLY A 265 15.75 21.82 1.45
C GLY A 265 15.80 23.35 1.48
N LEU A 266 14.63 23.98 1.65
CA LEU A 266 14.50 25.43 1.75
C LEU A 266 15.19 25.99 3.01
N SER A 267 15.16 25.28 4.14
CA SER A 267 15.89 25.71 5.35
C SER A 267 17.42 25.67 5.16
N ARG A 268 17.94 24.67 4.44
CA ARG A 268 19.36 24.62 4.04
C ARG A 268 19.70 25.76 3.09
N MET A 269 18.82 26.05 2.13
CA MET A 269 18.96 27.17 1.21
C MET A 269 18.93 28.53 1.93
N GLU A 270 18.02 28.73 2.89
CA GLU A 270 17.92 29.96 3.70
C GLU A 270 19.26 30.25 4.40
N ARG A 271 19.92 29.23 4.94
CA ARG A 271 21.24 29.39 5.55
C ARG A 271 22.29 29.89 4.54
N VAL A 272 22.30 29.33 3.33
CA VAL A 272 23.21 29.76 2.25
C VAL A 272 22.91 31.21 1.82
N VAL A 273 21.63 31.57 1.74
CA VAL A 273 21.21 32.95 1.42
C VAL A 273 21.73 33.91 2.50
N ARG A 274 21.53 33.61 3.79
CA ARG A 274 22.02 34.44 4.91
C ARG A 274 23.54 34.63 4.87
N GLU A 275 24.28 33.57 4.59
CA GLU A 275 25.75 33.61 4.48
C GLU A 275 26.20 34.47 3.28
N ARG A 276 25.56 34.29 2.12
CA ARG A 276 25.83 35.08 0.90
C ARG A 276 25.52 36.56 1.08
N MET A 277 24.43 36.90 1.76
CA MET A 277 24.07 38.29 2.05
C MET A 277 25.15 39.03 2.86
N THR A 278 25.91 38.34 3.72
CA THR A 278 26.99 38.96 4.50
C THR A 278 28.34 39.02 3.79
N THR A 279 28.49 38.29 2.69
CA THR A 279 29.78 38.12 1.98
C THR A 279 29.82 38.82 0.63
N GLN A 280 28.68 39.00 -0.02
CA GLN A 280 28.56 39.72 -1.29
C GLN A 280 28.35 41.21 -1.07
N ASP A 281 28.73 42.00 -2.08
CA ASP A 281 28.53 43.45 -2.09
C ASP A 281 27.04 43.79 -2.30
N ALA A 282 26.50 44.68 -1.45
CA ALA A 282 25.07 44.99 -1.35
C ALA A 282 24.47 45.51 -2.66
N GLU A 283 25.24 46.27 -3.46
CA GLU A 283 24.76 46.83 -4.74
C GLU A 283 24.69 45.77 -5.85
N ALA A 284 25.52 44.72 -5.78
CA ALA A 284 25.60 43.67 -6.79
C ALA A 284 24.67 42.47 -6.52
N ILE A 285 24.00 42.44 -5.38
CA ILE A 285 23.10 41.34 -5.00
C ILE A 285 21.88 41.31 -5.94
N THR A 286 21.57 40.10 -6.41
CA THR A 286 20.32 39.77 -7.12
C THR A 286 19.71 38.51 -6.48
N PRO A 287 18.40 38.28 -6.60
CA PRO A 287 17.79 37.05 -6.10
C PRO A 287 18.47 35.78 -6.64
N GLN A 288 18.87 35.78 -7.91
CA GLN A 288 19.58 34.65 -8.53
C GLN A 288 20.99 34.42 -7.95
N SER A 289 21.72 35.47 -7.54
CA SER A 289 23.05 35.30 -6.92
C SER A 289 22.97 34.71 -5.51
N LEU A 290 21.87 34.96 -4.80
CA LEU A 290 21.63 34.45 -3.45
C LEU A 290 21.10 33.01 -3.45
N ILE A 291 20.19 32.69 -4.36
CA ILE A 291 19.47 31.42 -4.37
C ILE A 291 20.36 30.31 -4.94
N ASN A 292 20.66 29.31 -4.12
CA ASN A 292 21.29 28.07 -4.55
C ASN A 292 20.28 26.92 -4.43
N ILE A 293 19.85 26.37 -5.55
CA ILE A 293 18.82 25.32 -5.62
C ILE A 293 19.34 23.92 -5.30
N ARG A 294 20.67 23.71 -5.30
CA ARG A 294 21.28 22.38 -5.10
C ARG A 294 20.78 21.68 -3.82
N PRO A 295 20.69 22.35 -2.64
CA PRO A 295 20.17 21.71 -1.43
C PRO A 295 18.72 21.26 -1.55
N VAL A 296 17.89 22.00 -2.28
CA VAL A 296 16.47 21.67 -2.50
C VAL A 296 16.34 20.44 -3.39
N ASN A 297 16.98 20.48 -4.56
CA ASN A 297 16.96 19.35 -5.51
C ASN A 297 17.58 18.08 -4.91
N ALA A 298 18.66 18.22 -4.13
CA ALA A 298 19.27 17.09 -3.44
C ALA A 298 18.28 16.42 -2.47
N THR A 299 17.55 17.20 -1.65
CA THR A 299 16.57 16.62 -0.70
C THR A 299 15.40 15.92 -1.40
N ILE A 300 14.93 16.46 -2.52
CA ILE A 300 13.85 15.84 -3.30
C ILE A 300 14.35 14.55 -3.96
N LYS A 301 15.50 14.59 -4.63
CA LYS A 301 16.12 13.41 -5.26
C LYS A 301 16.43 12.32 -4.24
N GLU A 302 16.94 12.69 -3.06
CA GLU A 302 17.20 11.76 -1.96
C GLU A 302 15.89 11.09 -1.49
N PHE A 303 14.82 11.86 -1.28
CA PHE A 303 13.54 11.29 -0.89
C PHE A 303 12.98 10.30 -1.92
N PHE A 304 12.92 10.67 -3.19
CA PHE A 304 12.38 9.79 -4.22
C PHE A 304 13.29 8.59 -4.51
N GLY A 305 14.61 8.75 -4.38
CA GLY A 305 15.60 7.72 -4.68
C GLY A 305 15.76 6.67 -3.57
N THR A 306 15.98 7.11 -2.33
CA THR A 306 16.48 6.25 -1.23
C THR A 306 15.53 6.11 -0.04
N SER A 307 14.42 6.86 0.02
CA SER A 307 13.47 6.75 1.12
C SER A 307 12.80 5.38 1.18
N GLN A 308 12.64 4.83 2.37
CA GLN A 308 11.86 3.60 2.61
C GLN A 308 10.39 3.74 2.19
N LEU A 309 9.86 4.97 2.16
CA LEU A 309 8.49 5.27 1.75
C LEU A 309 8.36 5.39 0.22
N SER A 310 9.46 5.62 -0.50
CA SER A 310 9.48 5.65 -1.97
C SER A 310 9.83 4.27 -2.49
N GLN A 311 8.80 3.46 -2.77
CA GLN A 311 8.95 2.06 -3.15
C GLN A 311 8.78 1.90 -4.66
N PHE A 312 9.45 0.92 -5.24
CA PHE A 312 9.09 0.46 -6.58
C PHE A 312 7.63 0.02 -6.58
N MET A 313 6.91 0.37 -7.64
CA MET A 313 5.53 -0.06 -7.76
C MET A 313 5.48 -1.58 -7.89
N ASP A 314 4.66 -2.22 -7.07
CA ASP A 314 4.30 -3.63 -7.19
C ASP A 314 3.30 -3.81 -8.34
N GLN A 315 3.79 -4.28 -9.49
CA GLN A 315 3.10 -4.41 -10.77
C GLN A 315 3.06 -5.86 -11.26
N ASN A 316 2.99 -6.83 -10.35
CA ASN A 316 2.71 -8.20 -10.75
C ASN A 316 1.37 -8.27 -11.50
N ASN A 317 0.33 -7.65 -10.93
CA ASN A 317 -1.01 -7.58 -11.49
C ASN A 317 -1.74 -6.28 -11.06
N PRO A 318 -2.92 -5.95 -11.61
CA PRO A 318 -3.65 -4.74 -11.26
C PRO A 318 -3.95 -4.59 -9.75
N LEU A 319 -4.27 -5.69 -9.07
CA LEU A 319 -4.59 -5.70 -7.64
C LEU A 319 -3.36 -5.38 -6.79
N SER A 320 -2.18 -5.87 -7.15
CA SER A 320 -0.92 -5.54 -6.44
C SER A 320 -0.66 -4.04 -6.52
N GLY A 321 -0.90 -3.44 -7.69
CA GLY A 321 -0.77 -2.00 -7.92
C GLY A 321 -1.69 -1.15 -7.05
N VAL A 322 -3.00 -1.45 -7.05
CA VAL A 322 -4.00 -0.73 -6.24
C VAL A 322 -3.70 -0.85 -4.75
N THR A 323 -3.38 -2.07 -4.31
CA THR A 323 -3.10 -2.33 -2.90
C THR A 323 -1.85 -1.57 -2.44
N ASN A 324 -0.79 -1.54 -3.25
CA ASN A 324 0.43 -0.82 -2.91
C ASN A 324 0.19 0.70 -2.76
N LYS A 325 -0.66 1.28 -3.61
CA LYS A 325 -1.09 2.69 -3.52
C LYS A 325 -1.90 2.98 -2.25
N ARG A 326 -2.65 1.99 -1.74
CA ARG A 326 -3.50 2.09 -0.52
C ARG A 326 -2.82 1.58 0.76
N ARG A 327 -1.52 1.31 0.72
CA ARG A 327 -0.75 0.76 1.83
C ARG A 327 -0.50 1.82 2.91
N LEU A 328 -0.62 1.39 4.16
CA LEU A 328 -0.31 2.16 5.37
C LEU A 328 0.94 1.56 6.02
N SER A 329 1.97 2.36 6.25
CA SER A 329 3.23 1.92 6.87
C SER A 329 3.50 2.68 8.17
N ALA A 330 3.65 1.97 9.29
CA ALA A 330 4.13 2.53 10.54
C ALA A 330 5.66 2.76 10.56
N LEU A 331 6.36 2.25 9.55
CA LEU A 331 7.82 2.33 9.40
C LEU A 331 8.26 3.65 8.74
N GLY A 332 9.57 3.91 8.79
CA GLY A 332 10.21 5.03 8.11
C GLY A 332 10.50 6.24 9.02
N PRO A 333 11.06 7.34 8.46
CA PRO A 333 11.48 8.50 9.24
C PRO A 333 10.34 9.11 10.06
N GLY A 334 10.53 9.26 11.38
CA GLY A 334 9.52 9.78 12.30
C GLY A 334 8.41 8.80 12.69
N GLY A 335 8.39 7.59 12.12
CA GLY A 335 7.58 6.46 12.55
C GLY A 335 8.36 5.55 13.51
N LEU A 336 8.02 4.26 13.48
CA LEU A 336 8.66 3.23 14.28
C LEU A 336 9.79 2.54 13.51
N SER A 337 10.80 2.09 14.26
CA SER A 337 11.74 1.09 13.75
C SER A 337 11.15 -0.30 14.01
N ARG A 338 11.39 -1.22 13.07
CA ARG A 338 10.94 -2.61 13.16
C ARG A 338 11.37 -3.28 14.47
N ASP A 339 12.61 -3.04 14.90
CA ASP A 339 13.20 -3.70 16.07
C ASP A 339 12.78 -3.03 17.40
N ARG A 340 12.19 -1.83 17.33
CA ARG A 340 11.67 -1.08 18.49
C ARG A 340 10.16 -1.17 18.65
N ALA A 341 9.45 -1.75 17.68
CA ALA A 341 8.01 -1.90 17.75
C ALA A 341 7.65 -3.06 18.69
N SER A 342 6.85 -2.77 19.72
CA SER A 342 6.28 -3.78 20.63
C SER A 342 5.23 -4.63 19.92
N MET A 343 4.78 -5.70 20.59
CA MET A 343 3.73 -6.57 20.08
C MET A 343 2.36 -5.85 20.05
N GLU A 344 2.06 -5.02 21.05
CA GLU A 344 0.82 -4.24 21.16
C GLU A 344 0.56 -3.39 19.90
N VAL A 345 1.60 -2.72 19.38
CA VAL A 345 1.49 -1.89 18.18
C VAL A 345 1.21 -2.70 16.91
N ARG A 346 1.51 -4.00 16.92
CA ARG A 346 1.29 -4.90 15.79
C ARG A 346 -0.09 -5.55 15.84
N ASP A 347 -0.77 -5.46 16.97
CA ASP A 347 -2.07 -6.07 17.18
C ASP A 347 -3.19 -5.27 16.52
N VAL A 348 -4.36 -5.90 16.39
CA VAL A 348 -5.56 -5.27 15.84
C VAL A 348 -6.30 -4.54 16.95
N HIS A 349 -6.38 -3.21 16.85
CA HIS A 349 -7.17 -2.38 17.76
C HIS A 349 -8.62 -2.27 17.26
N PRO A 350 -9.65 -2.25 18.13
CA PRO A 350 -11.05 -1.98 17.75
C PRO A 350 -11.26 -0.75 16.86
N SER A 351 -10.52 0.34 17.10
CA SER A 351 -10.57 1.57 16.30
C SER A 351 -10.16 1.38 14.82
N HIS A 352 -9.54 0.26 14.46
CA HIS A 352 -9.24 -0.09 13.08
C HIS A 352 -10.49 -0.39 12.24
N PHE A 353 -11.62 -0.73 12.87
CA PHE A 353 -12.86 -1.07 12.17
C PHE A 353 -13.23 0.00 11.14
N GLY A 354 -13.47 -0.44 9.90
CA GLY A 354 -13.80 0.46 8.78
C GLY A 354 -12.68 1.40 8.31
N ARG A 355 -11.49 1.34 8.91
CA ARG A 355 -10.38 2.28 8.68
C ARG A 355 -9.14 1.57 8.15
N MET A 356 -8.66 0.53 8.85
CA MET A 356 -7.56 -0.32 8.41
C MET A 356 -8.00 -1.78 8.44
N CYS A 357 -7.66 -2.53 7.40
CA CYS A 357 -8.07 -3.92 7.31
C CYS A 357 -7.37 -4.77 8.39
N PRO A 358 -8.12 -5.60 9.14
CA PRO A 358 -7.53 -6.49 10.15
C PRO A 358 -6.91 -7.77 9.55
N ILE A 359 -7.20 -8.08 8.28
CA ILE A 359 -6.75 -9.30 7.61
C ILE A 359 -5.49 -9.04 6.77
N GLU A 360 -5.46 -7.94 6.01
CA GLU A 360 -4.39 -7.71 5.04
C GLU A 360 -3.15 -7.09 5.69
N SER A 361 -2.19 -7.95 6.03
CA SER A 361 -0.86 -7.59 6.50
C SER A 361 0.17 -8.62 5.99
N PRO A 362 1.45 -8.25 5.78
CA PRO A 362 2.50 -9.22 5.52
C PRO A 362 2.65 -10.22 6.67
N GLU A 363 2.91 -11.50 6.36
CA GLU A 363 3.16 -12.58 7.34
C GLU A 363 4.56 -12.52 7.97
N GLY A 364 5.48 -11.79 7.33
CA GLY A 364 6.87 -11.72 7.73
C GLY A 364 7.12 -10.80 8.94
N PRO A 365 8.36 -10.32 9.13
CA PRO A 365 8.74 -9.52 10.30
C PRO A 365 8.05 -8.14 10.37
N ASN A 366 7.31 -7.77 9.34
CA ASN A 366 6.55 -6.52 9.24
C ASN A 366 5.06 -6.68 9.57
N ILE A 367 4.63 -7.85 10.07
CA ILE A 367 3.25 -8.08 10.50
C ILE A 367 2.77 -6.99 11.46
N GLY A 368 1.58 -6.43 11.19
CA GLY A 368 0.95 -5.35 11.95
C GLY A 368 1.58 -3.96 11.76
N LEU A 369 2.78 -3.86 11.18
CA LEU A 369 3.45 -2.59 10.88
C LEU A 369 3.13 -2.06 9.49
N ILE A 370 2.65 -2.94 8.61
CA ILE A 370 2.16 -2.62 7.28
C ILE A 370 0.76 -3.17 7.17
N GLY A 371 -0.20 -2.29 6.92
CA GLY A 371 -1.59 -2.66 6.66
C GLY A 371 -2.11 -2.02 5.38
N SER A 372 -3.35 -2.34 5.04
CA SER A 372 -4.06 -1.72 3.93
C SER A 372 -5.24 -0.88 4.45
N LEU A 373 -5.50 0.24 3.79
CA LEU A 373 -6.70 1.03 4.04
C LEU A 373 -7.96 0.19 3.76
N ALA A 374 -8.93 0.23 4.66
CA ALA A 374 -10.22 -0.43 4.45
C ALA A 374 -10.96 0.13 3.22
N THR A 375 -11.95 -0.60 2.72
CA THR A 375 -12.63 -0.28 1.45
C THR A 375 -13.21 1.13 1.42
N PHE A 376 -13.94 1.53 2.46
CA PHE A 376 -14.62 2.84 2.54
C PHE A 376 -13.85 3.88 3.38
N GLY A 377 -12.69 3.51 3.93
CA GLY A 377 -11.87 4.42 4.72
C GLY A 377 -11.39 5.60 3.87
N ARG A 378 -11.48 6.81 4.42
CA ARG A 378 -10.94 8.03 3.81
C ARG A 378 -10.05 8.79 4.79
N VAL A 379 -9.09 9.55 4.30
CA VAL A 379 -8.21 10.36 5.17
C VAL A 379 -8.67 11.81 5.11
N ASN A 380 -8.94 12.40 6.27
CA ASN A 380 -9.36 13.80 6.36
C ASN A 380 -8.17 14.78 6.31
N PRO A 381 -8.41 16.10 6.22
CA PRO A 381 -7.32 17.10 6.13
C PRO A 381 -6.38 17.15 7.33
N PHE A 382 -6.76 16.62 8.49
CA PHE A 382 -5.89 16.50 9.67
C PHE A 382 -5.02 15.23 9.65
N GLY A 383 -5.31 14.30 8.74
CA GLY A 383 -4.62 13.03 8.59
C GLY A 383 -5.27 11.89 9.37
N PHE A 384 -6.45 12.06 9.98
CA PHE A 384 -7.17 10.95 10.61
C PHE A 384 -7.96 10.16 9.58
N ILE A 385 -8.12 8.86 9.82
CA ILE A 385 -8.95 8.00 8.96
C ILE A 385 -10.40 8.08 9.45
N GLU A 386 -11.29 8.45 8.55
CA GLU A 386 -12.73 8.47 8.73
C GLU A 386 -13.36 7.27 8.04
N THR A 387 -14.44 6.76 8.60
CA THR A 387 -15.26 5.71 7.99
C THR A 387 -16.73 6.16 7.96
N PRO A 388 -17.50 5.81 6.93
CA PRO A 388 -18.89 6.25 6.79
C PRO A 388 -19.87 5.40 7.61
N TYR A 389 -20.90 6.03 8.13
CA TYR A 389 -22.02 5.38 8.83
C TYR A 389 -23.34 6.01 8.41
N ARG A 390 -24.42 5.22 8.40
CA ARG A 390 -25.79 5.69 8.17
C ARG A 390 -26.40 6.16 9.48
N LYS A 391 -27.02 7.32 9.48
CA LYS A 391 -27.67 7.87 10.68
C LYS A 391 -28.98 7.13 10.99
N VAL A 392 -29.20 6.82 12.26
CA VAL A 392 -30.43 6.21 12.76
C VAL A 392 -31.17 7.24 13.62
N VAL A 393 -32.47 7.43 13.35
CA VAL A 393 -33.32 8.36 14.09
C VAL A 393 -34.55 7.60 14.56
N ASP A 394 -34.75 7.51 15.88
CA ASP A 394 -35.90 6.83 16.49
C ASP A 394 -36.11 5.37 16.00
N GLY A 395 -35.02 4.65 15.71
CA GLY A 395 -35.05 3.28 15.19
C GLY A 395 -35.32 3.16 13.69
N HIS A 396 -35.29 4.28 12.96
CA HIS A 396 -35.37 4.32 11.50
C HIS A 396 -33.99 4.64 10.90
N VAL A 397 -33.50 3.75 10.04
CA VAL A 397 -32.21 3.90 9.36
C VAL A 397 -32.38 4.80 8.14
N THR A 398 -31.69 5.94 8.13
CA THR A 398 -31.77 6.93 7.06
C THR A 398 -30.71 6.67 5.97
N ASP A 399 -30.85 7.36 4.84
CA ASP A 399 -29.83 7.38 3.77
C ASP A 399 -28.78 8.49 3.96
N GLU A 400 -28.86 9.26 5.06
CA GLU A 400 -27.85 10.25 5.42
C GLU A 400 -26.58 9.53 5.90
N VAL A 401 -25.49 9.69 5.16
CA VAL A 401 -24.19 9.10 5.47
C VAL A 401 -23.26 10.14 6.09
N GLU A 402 -22.84 9.90 7.33
CA GLU A 402 -21.86 10.72 8.04
C GLU A 402 -20.53 9.97 8.17
N TYR A 403 -19.43 10.66 7.88
CA TYR A 403 -18.08 10.12 8.06
C TYR A 403 -17.52 10.52 9.42
N MET A 404 -17.09 9.52 10.19
CA MET A 404 -16.65 9.74 11.57
C MET A 404 -15.21 9.27 11.79
N THR A 405 -14.44 10.10 12.50
CA THR A 405 -13.12 9.74 13.03
C THR A 405 -13.25 8.77 14.20
N ALA A 406 -12.18 8.03 14.52
CA ALA A 406 -12.21 7.01 15.56
C ALA A 406 -12.59 7.55 16.95
N ASP A 407 -12.23 8.80 17.26
CA ASP A 407 -12.56 9.45 18.52
C ASP A 407 -14.03 9.87 18.65
N ARG A 408 -14.73 10.12 17.52
CA ARG A 408 -16.18 10.41 17.53
C ARG A 408 -17.01 9.14 17.56
N ASP A 409 -16.49 8.07 16.98
CA ASP A 409 -17.08 6.73 16.96
C ASP A 409 -17.46 6.25 18.37
N LEU A 410 -16.56 6.48 19.34
CA LEU A 410 -16.71 6.07 20.74
C LEU A 410 -17.88 6.71 21.49
N ASP A 411 -18.34 7.88 21.04
CA ASP A 411 -19.43 8.62 21.68
C ASP A 411 -20.81 8.12 21.23
N HIS A 412 -20.86 7.13 20.33
CA HIS A 412 -22.08 6.66 19.67
C HIS A 412 -22.26 5.14 19.73
N VAL A 413 -23.51 4.70 19.65
CA VAL A 413 -23.86 3.28 19.54
C VAL A 413 -24.10 2.93 18.06
N ILE A 414 -23.29 2.02 17.51
CA ILE A 414 -23.29 1.72 16.07
C ILE A 414 -23.71 0.27 15.80
N ALA A 415 -24.86 0.10 15.14
CA ALA A 415 -25.38 -1.19 14.72
C ALA A 415 -24.62 -1.78 13.51
N GLN A 416 -24.54 -3.10 13.46
CA GLN A 416 -23.96 -3.82 12.32
C GLN A 416 -24.80 -3.70 11.04
N ALA A 417 -24.16 -3.85 9.87
CA ALA A 417 -24.84 -3.73 8.57
C ALA A 417 -25.83 -4.86 8.27
N ASN A 418 -25.68 -6.02 8.91
CA ASN A 418 -26.46 -7.25 8.67
C ASN A 418 -27.78 -7.31 9.48
N GLN A 419 -28.14 -6.24 10.19
CA GLN A 419 -29.41 -6.19 10.93
C GLN A 419 -30.60 -6.18 9.97
N GLU A 420 -31.62 -6.98 10.27
CA GLU A 420 -32.82 -7.08 9.42
C GLU A 420 -33.64 -5.79 9.50
N LEU A 421 -33.85 -5.15 8.34
CA LEU A 421 -34.66 -3.96 8.17
C LEU A 421 -35.92 -4.26 7.37
N ASP A 422 -37.02 -3.57 7.68
CA ASP A 422 -38.23 -3.58 6.86
C ASP A 422 -38.05 -2.73 5.58
N LYS A 423 -39.03 -2.77 4.67
CA LYS A 423 -39.00 -1.98 3.42
C LYS A 423 -38.96 -0.46 3.63
N ASN A 424 -39.29 0.00 4.83
CA ASN A 424 -39.29 1.39 5.22
C ASN A 424 -38.02 1.74 6.03
N GLY A 425 -37.02 0.85 6.14
CA GLY A 425 -35.77 1.12 6.85
C GLY A 425 -35.83 1.03 8.38
N ASN A 426 -36.89 0.46 8.96
CA ASN A 426 -36.97 0.26 10.42
C ASN A 426 -36.43 -1.12 10.81
N PHE A 427 -35.84 -1.23 11.99
CA PHE A 427 -35.43 -2.52 12.54
C PHE A 427 -36.64 -3.44 12.75
N VAL A 428 -36.53 -4.69 12.26
CA VAL A 428 -37.58 -5.71 12.47
C VAL A 428 -37.58 -6.19 13.91
N GLN A 429 -36.39 -6.33 14.51
CA GLN A 429 -36.21 -6.76 15.89
C GLN A 429 -36.21 -5.56 16.86
N LYS A 430 -36.51 -5.81 18.14
CA LYS A 430 -36.51 -4.77 19.19
C LYS A 430 -35.14 -4.48 19.76
N SER A 431 -34.21 -5.40 19.58
CA SER A 431 -32.79 -5.27 19.89
C SER A 431 -31.98 -5.37 18.61
N ALA A 432 -30.83 -4.73 18.59
CA ALA A 432 -29.86 -4.81 17.50
C ALA A 432 -28.47 -5.06 18.07
N LEU A 433 -27.66 -5.84 17.34
CA LEU A 433 -26.26 -6.06 17.68
C LEU A 433 -25.46 -4.81 17.32
N ALA A 434 -24.90 -4.13 18.32
CA ALA A 434 -24.22 -2.85 18.16
C ALA A 434 -22.90 -2.79 18.93
N ARG A 435 -21.97 -1.98 18.43
CA ARG A 435 -20.73 -1.63 19.12
C ARG A 435 -20.99 -0.42 20.02
N VAL A 436 -20.57 -0.52 21.29
CA VAL A 436 -20.72 0.54 22.31
C VAL A 436 -19.34 0.87 22.85
N GLY A 437 -18.81 2.05 22.49
CA GLY A 437 -17.45 2.42 22.86
C GLY A 437 -16.39 1.45 22.32
N GLU A 438 -15.55 0.91 23.19
CA GLU A 438 -14.49 -0.05 22.85
C GLU A 438 -14.87 -1.51 23.15
N GLU A 439 -16.11 -1.78 23.57
CA GLU A 439 -16.56 -3.12 23.90
C GLU A 439 -16.83 -3.99 22.65
N GLU A 440 -16.84 -5.31 22.83
CA GLU A 440 -17.36 -6.23 21.81
C GLU A 440 -18.82 -5.91 21.50
N ALA A 441 -19.29 -6.32 20.32
CA ALA A 441 -20.67 -6.03 19.93
C ALA A 441 -21.66 -6.71 20.89
N VAL A 442 -22.60 -5.92 21.42
CA VAL A 442 -23.61 -6.35 22.39
C VAL A 442 -25.02 -6.05 21.86
N ASP A 443 -26.00 -6.82 22.32
CA ASP A 443 -27.40 -6.55 22.02
C ASP A 443 -27.89 -5.33 22.80
N VAL A 444 -28.29 -4.29 22.08
CA VAL A 444 -28.85 -3.05 22.64
C VAL A 444 -30.28 -2.84 22.16
N PRO A 445 -31.14 -2.15 22.93
CA PRO A 445 -32.43 -1.70 22.43
C PRO A 445 -32.25 -0.79 21.22
N VAL A 446 -33.08 -0.97 20.18
CA VAL A 446 -33.02 -0.16 18.94
C VAL A 446 -33.14 1.35 19.20
N SER A 447 -33.81 1.75 20.27
CA SER A 447 -33.93 3.16 20.68
C SER A 447 -32.61 3.80 21.12
N GLN A 448 -31.56 3.01 21.38
CA GLN A 448 -30.23 3.49 21.75
C GLN A 448 -29.28 3.56 20.56
N VAL A 449 -29.67 3.04 19.39
CA VAL A 449 -28.81 3.00 18.21
C VAL A 449 -28.80 4.37 17.54
N ASP A 450 -27.60 4.97 17.45
CA ASP A 450 -27.40 6.27 16.82
C ASP A 450 -27.05 6.14 15.32
N TYR A 451 -26.28 5.10 14.97
CA TYR A 451 -25.77 4.87 13.63
C TYR A 451 -25.77 3.39 13.24
N MET A 452 -25.62 3.12 11.95
CA MET A 452 -25.47 1.78 11.37
C MET A 452 -24.35 1.75 10.34
N ASP A 453 -23.62 0.63 10.24
CA ASP A 453 -22.62 0.40 9.20
C ASP A 453 -23.21 0.55 7.79
N VAL A 454 -22.43 1.05 6.83
CA VAL A 454 -22.90 1.23 5.44
C VAL A 454 -22.92 -0.08 4.65
N SER A 455 -22.06 -1.03 5.01
CA SER A 455 -21.88 -2.28 4.27
C SER A 455 -21.20 -3.35 5.14
N PRO A 456 -21.56 -4.65 5.01
CA PRO A 456 -20.92 -5.72 5.77
C PRO A 456 -19.40 -5.83 5.53
N ARG A 457 -18.94 -5.55 4.31
CA ARG A 457 -17.51 -5.55 3.94
C ARG A 457 -16.75 -4.28 4.36
N GLN A 458 -17.35 -3.40 5.17
CA GLN A 458 -16.74 -2.11 5.52
C GLN A 458 -15.39 -2.25 6.21
N MET A 459 -15.19 -3.30 7.01
CA MET A 459 -13.96 -3.55 7.76
C MET A 459 -12.79 -4.08 6.93
N VAL A 460 -13.03 -4.67 5.74
CA VAL A 460 -11.99 -5.33 4.96
C VAL A 460 -11.36 -4.41 3.91
N SER A 461 -10.14 -4.74 3.48
CA SER A 461 -9.48 -4.08 2.34
C SER A 461 -10.06 -4.56 1.02
N LEU A 462 -9.66 -3.90 -0.08
CA LEU A 462 -10.02 -4.35 -1.43
C LEU A 462 -9.56 -5.80 -1.69
N GLY A 463 -8.33 -6.16 -1.32
CA GLY A 463 -7.80 -7.51 -1.54
C GLY A 463 -8.56 -8.59 -0.77
N ALA A 464 -8.90 -8.34 0.50
CA ALA A 464 -9.70 -9.27 1.29
C ALA A 464 -11.16 -9.31 0.80
N SER A 465 -11.69 -8.20 0.28
CA SER A 465 -13.06 -8.14 -0.26
C SER A 465 -13.28 -8.98 -1.53
N LEU A 466 -12.21 -9.47 -2.17
CA LEU A 466 -12.23 -10.31 -3.37
C LEU A 466 -12.28 -11.82 -3.07
N ILE A 467 -12.24 -12.21 -1.80
CA ILE A 467 -12.34 -13.61 -1.37
C ILE A 467 -13.82 -13.92 -1.14
N PRO A 468 -14.47 -14.75 -1.98
CA PRO A 468 -15.84 -15.19 -1.72
C PRO A 468 -15.85 -16.04 -0.44
N PHE A 469 -16.96 -16.08 0.30
CA PHE A 469 -17.08 -16.90 1.52
C PHE A 469 -16.00 -16.62 2.58
N LEU A 470 -15.47 -15.41 2.64
CA LEU A 470 -14.43 -15.01 3.59
C LEU A 470 -14.84 -15.29 5.05
N GLU A 471 -16.12 -15.16 5.36
CA GLU A 471 -16.71 -15.45 6.68
C GLU A 471 -16.58 -16.93 7.10
N HIS A 472 -16.21 -17.82 6.19
CA HIS A 472 -16.01 -19.25 6.43
C HIS A 472 -14.53 -19.66 6.50
N ASP A 473 -13.62 -18.69 6.42
CA ASP A 473 -12.18 -18.90 6.52
C ASP A 473 -11.61 -18.37 7.83
N GLU A 474 -10.67 -19.12 8.41
CA GLU A 474 -9.84 -18.61 9.50
C GLU A 474 -8.99 -17.42 9.04
N GLY A 475 -8.85 -16.40 9.90
CA GLY A 475 -8.14 -15.16 9.60
C GLY A 475 -6.70 -15.35 9.08
N HIS A 476 -5.99 -16.38 9.54
CA HIS A 476 -4.63 -16.70 9.08
C HIS A 476 -4.61 -17.13 7.60
N ARG A 477 -5.62 -17.89 7.17
CA ARG A 477 -5.76 -18.34 5.77
C ARG A 477 -6.30 -17.25 4.87
N ALA A 478 -7.24 -16.46 5.36
CA ALA A 478 -7.70 -15.25 4.69
C ALA A 478 -6.55 -14.26 4.42
N LEU A 479 -5.66 -14.06 5.39
CA LEU A 479 -4.47 -13.22 5.26
C LEU A 479 -3.52 -13.76 4.18
N MET A 480 -3.24 -15.06 4.21
CA MET A 480 -2.44 -15.75 3.18
C MET A 480 -3.05 -15.61 1.78
N GLY A 481 -4.36 -15.83 1.66
CA GLY A 481 -5.12 -15.70 0.42
C GLY A 481 -5.05 -14.29 -0.14
N THR A 482 -5.31 -13.27 0.69
CA THR A 482 -5.20 -11.86 0.31
C THR A 482 -3.79 -11.51 -0.17
N ASN A 483 -2.76 -11.97 0.55
CA ASN A 483 -1.37 -11.70 0.17
C ASN A 483 -0.97 -12.38 -1.15
N MET A 484 -1.43 -13.61 -1.39
CA MET A 484 -1.07 -14.39 -2.59
C MET A 484 -1.83 -13.95 -3.84
N GLN A 485 -3.04 -13.38 -3.73
CA GLN A 485 -3.74 -12.77 -4.87
C GLN A 485 -2.88 -11.67 -5.55
N ARG A 486 -2.10 -10.89 -4.79
CA ARG A 486 -1.18 -9.87 -5.33
C ARG A 486 0.06 -10.45 -6.02
N GLN A 487 0.31 -11.75 -5.87
CA GLN A 487 1.43 -12.46 -6.48
C GLN A 487 1.01 -13.20 -7.76
N ALA A 488 -0.29 -13.19 -8.09
CA ALA A 488 -0.78 -13.83 -9.30
C ALA A 488 -0.13 -13.19 -10.54
N VAL A 489 0.35 -14.05 -11.44
CA VAL A 489 0.99 -13.63 -12.69
C VAL A 489 -0.08 -13.53 -13.78
N PRO A 490 -0.11 -12.45 -14.58
CA PRO A 490 -1.02 -12.33 -15.71
C PRO A 490 -0.80 -13.45 -16.73
N LEU A 491 -1.88 -14.18 -17.00
CA LEU A 491 -1.90 -15.25 -18.00
C LEU A 491 -2.03 -14.67 -19.41
N ILE A 492 -1.64 -15.46 -20.42
CA ILE A 492 -1.81 -15.07 -21.84
C ILE A 492 -3.28 -14.82 -22.17
N GLU A 493 -4.16 -15.65 -21.62
CA GLU A 493 -5.61 -15.46 -21.69
C GLU A 493 -6.16 -15.31 -20.28
N SER A 494 -6.69 -14.14 -19.97
CA SER A 494 -7.37 -13.89 -18.70
C SER A 494 -8.79 -14.47 -18.76
N GLU A 495 -9.26 -15.02 -17.64
CA GLU A 495 -10.63 -15.52 -17.51
C GLU A 495 -11.23 -15.02 -16.19
N ARG A 496 -12.42 -14.43 -16.26
CA ARG A 496 -13.14 -13.95 -15.09
C ARG A 496 -13.57 -15.13 -14.21
N PRO A 497 -13.53 -14.97 -12.89
CA PRO A 497 -13.96 -16.04 -11.99
C PRO A 497 -15.47 -16.29 -12.15
N LEU A 498 -15.88 -17.56 -12.17
CA LEU A 498 -17.31 -17.91 -12.10
C LEU A 498 -17.92 -17.51 -10.76
N VAL A 499 -17.13 -17.58 -9.68
CA VAL A 499 -17.55 -17.15 -8.35
C VAL A 499 -16.79 -15.88 -7.97
N GLY A 500 -17.44 -14.73 -8.04
CA GLY A 500 -16.88 -13.44 -7.65
C GLY A 500 -17.47 -12.91 -6.35
N THR A 501 -17.17 -11.66 -6.05
CA THR A 501 -17.67 -10.89 -4.90
C THR A 501 -18.37 -9.59 -5.31
N GLY A 502 -18.25 -9.21 -6.57
CA GLY A 502 -18.66 -7.91 -7.11
C GLY A 502 -17.63 -6.80 -6.86
N SER A 503 -16.51 -7.08 -6.19
CA SER A 503 -15.39 -6.16 -6.03
C SER A 503 -14.46 -6.13 -7.25
N GLU A 504 -14.51 -7.17 -8.10
CA GLU A 504 -13.62 -7.40 -9.24
C GLU A 504 -13.68 -6.24 -10.25
N TRP A 505 -14.89 -5.77 -10.57
CA TRP A 505 -15.10 -4.66 -11.49
C TRP A 505 -14.44 -3.38 -10.98
N ARG A 506 -14.68 -3.01 -9.71
CA ARG A 506 -14.07 -1.81 -9.10
C ARG A 506 -12.56 -1.95 -9.00
N ALA A 507 -12.05 -3.12 -8.61
CA ALA A 507 -10.62 -3.36 -8.52
C ALA A 507 -9.89 -3.14 -9.86
N ALA A 508 -10.46 -3.63 -10.96
CA ALA A 508 -9.93 -3.43 -12.31
C ALA A 508 -10.08 -1.98 -12.79
N ASN A 509 -11.25 -1.37 -12.61
CA ASN A 509 -11.55 -0.03 -13.12
C ASN A 509 -10.77 1.08 -12.41
N ASP A 510 -10.49 0.89 -11.12
CA ASP A 510 -9.76 1.85 -10.28
C ASP A 510 -8.24 1.59 -10.29
N SER A 511 -7.76 0.48 -10.88
CA SER A 511 -6.31 0.23 -11.03
C SER A 511 -5.64 1.20 -11.98
N GLY A 512 -6.39 1.61 -13.01
CA GLY A 512 -5.90 2.41 -14.12
C GLY A 512 -5.37 1.59 -15.29
N ASP A 513 -5.53 0.26 -15.28
CA ASP A 513 -5.00 -0.61 -16.33
C ASP A 513 -5.98 -0.86 -17.49
N VAL A 514 -7.24 -0.49 -17.30
CA VAL A 514 -8.26 -0.46 -18.34
C VAL A 514 -8.29 0.88 -19.06
N ILE A 515 -8.64 0.85 -20.35
CA ILE A 515 -8.94 2.07 -21.11
C ILE A 515 -10.44 2.34 -21.03
N LYS A 516 -10.81 3.51 -20.53
CA LYS A 516 -12.20 3.96 -20.39
C LYS A 516 -12.49 5.08 -21.38
N SER A 517 -13.71 5.14 -21.89
CA SER A 517 -14.14 6.29 -22.68
C SER A 517 -14.21 7.54 -21.80
N GLU A 518 -13.66 8.65 -22.27
CA GLU A 518 -13.72 9.93 -21.54
C GLU A 518 -15.06 10.65 -21.74
N LYS A 519 -15.70 10.40 -22.88
CA LYS A 519 -16.93 11.07 -23.32
C LYS A 519 -17.87 10.07 -23.98
N ASP A 520 -19.14 10.45 -24.04
CA ASP A 520 -20.15 9.71 -24.80
C ASP A 520 -19.86 9.86 -26.31
N GLY A 521 -19.98 8.76 -27.04
CA GLY A 521 -19.69 8.76 -28.48
C GLY A 521 -19.84 7.40 -29.13
N VAL A 522 -19.43 7.34 -30.39
CA VAL A 522 -19.43 6.09 -31.18
C VAL A 522 -18.00 5.75 -31.58
N VAL A 523 -17.64 4.49 -31.40
CA VAL A 523 -16.34 3.95 -31.83
C VAL A 523 -16.29 3.97 -33.36
N THR A 524 -15.27 4.63 -33.92
CA THR A 524 -15.09 4.79 -35.38
C THR A 524 -13.86 4.07 -35.92
N TYR A 525 -13.01 3.57 -35.03
CA TYR A 525 -11.85 2.77 -35.40
C TYR A 525 -11.39 1.94 -34.21
N VAL A 526 -11.13 0.65 -34.45
CA VAL A 526 -10.52 -0.25 -33.49
C VAL A 526 -9.38 -1.01 -34.17
N SER A 527 -8.20 -0.96 -33.56
CA SER A 527 -7.10 -1.87 -33.88
C SER A 527 -6.46 -2.41 -32.59
N ALA A 528 -5.53 -3.34 -32.74
CA ALA A 528 -4.77 -3.87 -31.61
C ALA A 528 -3.93 -2.80 -30.88
N ASP A 529 -3.65 -1.66 -31.52
CA ASP A 529 -2.77 -0.60 -31.00
C ASP A 529 -3.52 0.66 -30.58
N MET A 530 -4.73 0.88 -31.10
CA MET A 530 -5.45 2.14 -30.89
C MET A 530 -6.97 1.99 -31.06
N ILE A 531 -7.72 2.76 -30.26
CA ILE A 531 -9.17 2.94 -30.37
C ILE A 531 -9.45 4.42 -30.66
N ARG A 532 -10.37 4.73 -31.57
CA ARG A 532 -10.86 6.09 -31.80
C ARG A 532 -12.37 6.17 -31.61
N VAL A 533 -12.79 7.23 -30.93
CA VAL A 533 -14.20 7.53 -30.64
C VAL A 533 -14.55 8.88 -31.23
N MET A 534 -15.61 8.92 -32.02
CA MET A 534 -16.25 10.17 -32.43
C MET A 534 -17.22 10.56 -31.33
N ASN A 535 -16.88 11.63 -30.61
CA ASN A 535 -17.65 12.12 -29.48
C ASN A 535 -18.90 12.85 -29.97
N ASP A 536 -19.96 12.83 -29.16
CA ASP A 536 -21.21 13.52 -29.50
C ASP A 536 -21.07 15.04 -29.66
N ASP A 537 -20.03 15.64 -29.05
CA ASP A 537 -19.71 17.06 -29.17
C ASP A 537 -18.99 17.42 -30.49
N GLY A 538 -18.80 16.45 -31.39
CA GLY A 538 -18.11 16.61 -32.66
C GLY A 538 -16.58 16.52 -32.58
N THR A 539 -16.00 16.32 -31.38
CA THR A 539 -14.57 16.05 -31.22
C THR A 539 -14.23 14.58 -31.45
N THR A 540 -12.95 14.25 -31.60
CA THR A 540 -12.48 12.86 -31.73
C THR A 540 -11.48 12.56 -30.62
N SER A 541 -11.73 11.49 -29.87
CA SER A 541 -10.81 10.96 -28.86
C SER A 541 -10.03 9.79 -29.43
N SER A 542 -8.74 9.71 -29.13
CA SER A 542 -7.84 8.64 -29.61
C SER A 542 -7.07 8.04 -28.45
N TYR A 543 -7.23 6.74 -28.24
CA TYR A 543 -6.68 6.00 -27.11
C TYR A 543 -5.63 5.01 -27.62
N LYS A 544 -4.37 5.21 -27.26
CA LYS A 544 -3.28 4.29 -27.60
C LYS A 544 -3.22 3.15 -26.58
N LEU A 545 -3.13 1.92 -27.06
CA LEU A 545 -3.04 0.73 -26.23
C LEU A 545 -1.58 0.37 -25.95
N ALA A 546 -1.29 -0.03 -24.71
CA ALA A 546 0.01 -0.56 -24.32
C ALA A 546 0.13 -2.03 -24.74
N LYS A 547 1.18 -2.38 -25.49
CA LYS A 547 1.40 -3.73 -26.05
C LYS A 547 2.75 -4.27 -25.63
N PHE A 548 2.74 -5.47 -25.05
CA PHE A 548 3.94 -6.22 -24.65
C PHE A 548 5.00 -5.37 -23.93
N GLN A 549 4.55 -4.55 -22.99
CA GLN A 549 5.45 -3.75 -22.17
C GLN A 549 5.91 -4.55 -20.96
N ARG A 550 7.16 -4.35 -20.56
CA ARG A 550 7.73 -4.94 -19.35
C ARG A 550 7.18 -4.22 -18.12
N SER A 551 6.70 -4.98 -17.13
CA SER A 551 6.39 -4.45 -15.79
C SER A 551 7.64 -4.38 -14.91
N ASN A 552 7.55 -3.71 -13.76
CA ASN A 552 8.62 -3.68 -12.77
C ASN A 552 9.07 -5.08 -12.29
N GLN A 553 8.18 -6.07 -12.27
CA GLN A 553 8.44 -7.45 -11.84
C GLN A 553 8.57 -8.42 -13.04
N THR A 554 8.95 -7.89 -14.21
CA THR A 554 9.22 -8.66 -15.43
C THR A 554 8.03 -9.44 -16.00
N THR A 555 6.81 -9.15 -15.52
CA THR A 555 5.57 -9.64 -16.14
C THR A 555 5.22 -8.85 -17.40
N CYS A 556 4.34 -9.41 -18.23
CA CYS A 556 3.87 -8.77 -19.46
C CYS A 556 2.65 -7.86 -19.19
N TYR A 557 2.79 -6.59 -19.54
CA TYR A 557 1.69 -5.63 -19.60
C TYR A 557 1.18 -5.51 -21.03
N ASN A 558 -0.06 -5.94 -21.26
CA ASN A 558 -0.66 -5.97 -22.59
C ASN A 558 -2.15 -5.64 -22.53
N GLN A 559 -2.56 -4.61 -23.26
CA GLN A 559 -3.95 -4.19 -23.39
C GLN A 559 -4.60 -4.75 -24.65
N ARG A 560 -5.88 -5.10 -24.58
CA ARG A 560 -6.66 -5.65 -25.70
C ARG A 560 -8.00 -4.90 -25.82
N PRO A 561 -8.35 -4.40 -27.02
CA PRO A 561 -9.66 -3.78 -27.22
C PRO A 561 -10.77 -4.82 -27.07
N ILE A 562 -11.87 -4.43 -26.43
CA ILE A 562 -13.08 -5.27 -26.27
C ILE A 562 -14.29 -4.73 -27.04
N VAL A 563 -14.22 -3.48 -27.50
CA VAL A 563 -15.28 -2.84 -28.29
C VAL A 563 -15.09 -3.08 -29.79
N HIS A 564 -16.18 -2.89 -30.53
CA HIS A 564 -16.20 -3.03 -31.99
C HIS A 564 -16.46 -1.70 -32.71
N ASP A 565 -16.12 -1.66 -33.99
CA ASP A 565 -16.44 -0.51 -34.85
C ASP A 565 -17.96 -0.29 -34.93
N GLY A 566 -18.41 0.96 -34.76
CA GLY A 566 -19.82 1.33 -34.71
C GLY A 566 -20.50 1.15 -33.36
N GLU A 567 -19.79 0.64 -32.34
CA GLU A 567 -20.33 0.48 -30.99
C GLU A 567 -20.51 1.84 -30.31
N ARG A 568 -21.64 2.02 -29.63
CA ARG A 568 -21.93 3.21 -28.81
C ARG A 568 -21.30 3.02 -27.44
N VAL A 569 -20.55 4.02 -26.98
CA VAL A 569 -19.91 4.03 -25.66
C VAL A 569 -20.36 5.25 -24.86
N GLU A 570 -20.50 5.07 -23.56
CA GLU A 570 -20.75 6.14 -22.60
C GLU A 570 -19.46 6.51 -21.87
N ALA A 571 -19.40 7.70 -21.29
CA ALA A 571 -18.30 8.12 -20.45
C ALA A 571 -18.12 7.12 -19.29
N GLY A 572 -16.92 6.56 -19.18
CA GLY A 572 -16.57 5.54 -18.21
C GLY A 572 -16.72 4.09 -18.69
N THR A 573 -17.31 3.83 -19.87
CA THR A 573 -17.34 2.48 -20.45
C THR A 573 -15.92 1.96 -20.70
N VAL A 574 -15.64 0.73 -20.27
CA VAL A 574 -14.36 0.05 -20.53
C VAL A 574 -14.31 -0.35 -22.01
N MET A 575 -13.28 0.13 -22.71
CA MET A 575 -13.06 -0.12 -24.14
C MET A 575 -11.90 -1.08 -24.41
N ALA A 576 -10.96 -1.18 -23.49
CA ALA A 576 -9.88 -2.15 -23.55
C ALA A 576 -9.53 -2.71 -22.17
N ASP A 577 -9.33 -4.01 -22.11
CA ASP A 577 -8.86 -4.71 -20.93
C ASP A 577 -7.33 -4.65 -20.84
N GLY A 578 -6.82 -4.62 -19.60
CA GLY A 578 -5.40 -4.72 -19.27
C GLY A 578 -4.97 -6.16 -18.94
N PRO A 579 -3.76 -6.35 -18.40
CA PRO A 579 -3.32 -7.66 -17.92
C PRO A 579 -4.18 -8.14 -16.75
N ALA A 580 -4.52 -9.44 -16.72
CA ALA A 580 -5.34 -10.05 -15.67
C ALA A 580 -6.72 -9.38 -15.50
N ILE A 581 -7.35 -9.00 -16.62
CA ILE A 581 -8.69 -8.39 -16.68
C ILE A 581 -9.45 -9.04 -17.84
N GLU A 582 -10.73 -9.36 -17.63
CA GLU A 582 -11.65 -9.78 -18.69
C GLU A 582 -12.98 -9.02 -18.56
N LYS A 583 -13.39 -8.34 -19.62
CA LYS A 583 -14.63 -7.53 -19.70
C LYS A 583 -14.73 -6.51 -18.57
N GLY A 584 -13.62 -5.87 -18.23
CA GLY A 584 -13.53 -4.88 -17.16
C GLY A 584 -13.58 -5.45 -15.73
N GLU A 585 -13.57 -6.77 -15.56
CA GLU A 585 -13.49 -7.45 -14.25
C GLU A 585 -12.09 -8.02 -14.02
N LEU A 586 -11.63 -7.98 -12.77
CA LEU A 586 -10.35 -8.56 -12.39
C LEU A 586 -10.35 -10.09 -12.58
N ALA A 587 -9.37 -10.59 -13.32
CA ALA A 587 -9.23 -11.99 -13.74
C ALA A 587 -7.80 -12.49 -13.44
N LEU A 588 -7.54 -12.81 -12.16
CA LEU A 588 -6.20 -13.19 -11.67
C LEU A 588 -5.77 -14.63 -12.04
N GLY A 589 -6.67 -15.44 -12.58
CA GLY A 589 -6.42 -16.86 -12.82
C GLY A 589 -7.41 -17.49 -13.82
N LYS A 590 -7.70 -18.78 -13.62
CA LYS A 590 -8.59 -19.60 -14.45
C LYS A 590 -9.59 -20.36 -13.58
N ASN A 591 -10.75 -20.67 -14.13
CA ASN A 591 -11.67 -21.63 -13.53
C ASN A 591 -11.22 -23.05 -13.94
N LEU A 592 -10.97 -23.93 -12.98
CA LEU A 592 -10.46 -25.29 -13.22
C LEU A 592 -11.38 -26.30 -12.56
N LEU A 593 -11.59 -27.46 -13.18
CA LEU A 593 -12.37 -28.55 -12.58
C LEU A 593 -11.57 -29.26 -11.49
N ILE A 594 -11.98 -29.12 -10.23
CA ILE A 594 -11.23 -29.60 -9.07
C ILE A 594 -11.85 -30.88 -8.52
N ALA A 595 -11.01 -31.85 -8.10
CA ALA A 595 -11.43 -32.97 -7.27
C ALA A 595 -10.68 -33.00 -5.92
N PHE A 596 -11.42 -33.10 -4.82
CA PHE A 596 -10.85 -33.29 -3.48
C PHE A 596 -10.66 -34.79 -3.17
N MET A 597 -9.52 -35.34 -3.57
CA MET A 597 -9.16 -36.74 -3.31
C MET A 597 -7.66 -36.93 -3.17
N PRO A 598 -7.19 -37.83 -2.30
CA PRO A 598 -5.79 -38.26 -2.31
C PRO A 598 -5.52 -39.11 -3.56
N TRP A 599 -4.39 -38.89 -4.23
CA TRP A 599 -4.00 -39.63 -5.43
C TRP A 599 -2.58 -40.17 -5.34
N ASN A 600 -2.45 -41.46 -5.01
CA ASN A 600 -1.18 -42.20 -4.96
C ASN A 600 -0.05 -41.50 -4.16
N GLY A 601 -0.40 -40.62 -3.21
CA GLY A 601 0.54 -39.82 -2.45
C GLY A 601 1.20 -38.66 -3.21
N TYR A 602 0.85 -38.42 -4.49
CA TYR A 602 1.43 -37.30 -5.25
C TYR A 602 0.94 -35.94 -4.75
N ASN A 603 -0.26 -35.86 -4.18
CA ASN A 603 -0.76 -34.67 -3.50
C ASN A 603 -0.64 -34.78 -1.98
N TYR A 604 0.43 -35.42 -1.49
CA TYR A 604 0.72 -35.46 -0.06
C TYR A 604 0.97 -34.04 0.49
N GLU A 605 0.46 -33.78 1.70
CA GLU A 605 0.40 -32.44 2.31
C GLU A 605 -0.24 -31.39 1.36
N ASP A 606 0.58 -30.48 0.83
CA ASP A 606 0.17 -29.33 0.01
C ASP A 606 0.57 -29.50 -1.45
N ALA A 607 1.09 -30.67 -1.83
CA ALA A 607 1.40 -30.92 -3.22
C ALA A 607 0.12 -30.95 -4.07
N VAL A 608 0.23 -30.43 -5.29
CA VAL A 608 -0.87 -30.33 -6.26
C VAL A 608 -0.54 -31.18 -7.49
N ILE A 609 -1.55 -31.86 -8.02
CA ILE A 609 -1.44 -32.61 -9.27
C ILE A 609 -2.31 -31.91 -10.30
N ILE A 610 -1.78 -31.72 -11.50
CA ILE A 610 -2.51 -31.11 -12.62
C ILE A 610 -2.55 -32.03 -13.83
N SER A 611 -3.58 -31.85 -14.66
CA SER A 611 -3.69 -32.48 -15.97
C SER A 611 -2.69 -31.88 -16.97
N GLN A 612 -2.11 -32.72 -17.81
CA GLN A 612 -1.27 -32.30 -18.94
C GLN A 612 -2.03 -31.43 -19.94
N ARG A 613 -3.37 -31.53 -19.98
CA ARG A 613 -4.25 -30.66 -20.76
C ARG A 613 -3.96 -29.17 -20.51
N LEU A 614 -3.74 -28.78 -19.26
CA LEU A 614 -3.44 -27.38 -18.89
C LEU A 614 -2.11 -26.86 -19.50
N VAL A 615 -1.17 -27.76 -19.80
CA VAL A 615 0.11 -27.45 -20.46
C VAL A 615 -0.04 -27.42 -21.98
N GLN A 616 -0.87 -28.30 -22.53
CA GLN A 616 -1.15 -28.38 -23.96
C GLN A 616 -1.94 -27.17 -24.45
N ASP A 617 -2.96 -26.78 -23.69
CA ASP A 617 -3.90 -25.69 -24.01
C ASP A 617 -3.36 -24.30 -23.59
N ASP A 618 -2.13 -24.23 -23.05
CA ASP A 618 -1.54 -22.99 -22.53
C ASP A 618 -2.41 -22.28 -21.47
N THR A 619 -3.25 -23.03 -20.75
CA THR A 619 -4.26 -22.51 -19.81
C THR A 619 -3.65 -21.66 -18.70
N LEU A 620 -2.51 -22.08 -18.17
CA LEU A 620 -1.76 -21.40 -17.09
C LEU A 620 -0.42 -20.85 -17.59
N SER A 621 -0.30 -20.57 -18.88
CA SER A 621 0.93 -20.02 -19.48
C SER A 621 0.99 -18.49 -19.34
N SER A 622 2.19 -17.97 -19.17
CA SER A 622 2.46 -16.54 -18.98
C SER A 622 3.64 -16.06 -19.82
N ILE A 623 3.69 -14.74 -20.05
CA ILE A 623 4.79 -14.09 -20.76
C ILE A 623 5.61 -13.29 -19.75
N HIS A 624 6.91 -13.53 -19.74
CA HIS A 624 7.88 -12.77 -18.97
C HIS A 624 8.76 -11.96 -19.91
N ILE A 625 9.04 -10.71 -19.57
CA ILE A 625 9.88 -9.83 -20.38
C ILE A 625 11.07 -9.39 -19.53
N GLU A 626 12.24 -9.91 -19.89
CA GLU A 626 13.50 -9.57 -19.26
C GLU A 626 14.21 -8.46 -20.06
N GLU A 627 14.86 -7.57 -19.32
CA GLU A 627 15.63 -6.46 -19.88
C GLU A 627 17.11 -6.67 -19.55
N TYR A 628 17.92 -6.79 -20.60
CA TYR A 628 19.37 -6.86 -20.48
C TYR A 628 20.00 -5.58 -21.00
N GLU A 629 20.88 -4.98 -20.21
CA GLU A 629 21.53 -3.71 -20.53
C GLU A 629 23.05 -3.91 -20.62
N ILE A 630 23.67 -3.27 -21.61
CA ILE A 630 25.12 -3.10 -21.67
C ILE A 630 25.46 -1.70 -22.16
N ASP A 631 26.54 -1.16 -21.63
CA ASP A 631 27.05 0.15 -22.00
C ASP A 631 28.47 0.09 -22.55
N ALA A 632 28.76 1.00 -23.48
CA ALA A 632 30.07 1.23 -24.06
C ALA A 632 30.69 2.50 -23.44
N ARG A 633 31.84 2.30 -22.78
CA ARG A 633 32.50 3.35 -21.99
C ARG A 633 33.79 3.84 -22.59
N GLU A 634 34.18 5.05 -22.21
CA GLU A 634 35.52 5.56 -22.42
C GLU A 634 36.46 5.00 -21.36
N THR A 635 37.46 4.22 -21.79
CA THR A 635 38.48 3.65 -20.90
C THR A 635 39.82 4.37 -21.07
N LYS A 636 40.75 4.14 -20.14
CA LYS A 636 42.11 4.71 -20.23
C LYS A 636 42.89 4.26 -21.47
N LEU A 637 42.54 3.10 -22.04
CA LEU A 637 43.24 2.48 -23.16
C LEU A 637 42.55 2.74 -24.51
N GLY A 638 41.39 3.40 -24.50
CA GLY A 638 40.54 3.64 -25.66
C GLY A 638 39.06 3.48 -25.33
N ALA A 639 38.19 3.87 -26.24
CA ALA A 639 36.76 3.64 -26.10
C ALA A 639 36.43 2.16 -26.29
N GLU A 640 35.46 1.65 -25.53
CA GLU A 640 34.81 0.39 -25.85
C GLU A 640 33.94 0.59 -27.09
N GLU A 641 33.93 -0.42 -27.96
CA GLU A 641 33.21 -0.36 -29.24
C GLU A 641 32.18 -1.49 -29.30
N ILE A 642 30.97 -1.16 -29.74
CA ILE A 642 29.96 -2.15 -30.10
C ILE A 642 30.17 -2.51 -31.57
N THR A 643 30.43 -3.78 -31.82
CA THR A 643 30.79 -4.29 -33.15
C THR A 643 30.46 -5.77 -33.28
N ARG A 644 30.16 -6.18 -34.52
CA ARG A 644 30.02 -7.61 -34.87
C ARG A 644 31.37 -8.33 -34.90
N ASP A 645 32.47 -7.59 -35.04
CA ASP A 645 33.80 -8.12 -35.30
C ASP A 645 34.52 -8.52 -33.99
N LEU A 646 34.15 -9.70 -33.48
CA LEU A 646 34.58 -10.22 -32.19
C LEU A 646 35.79 -11.17 -32.30
N PRO A 647 36.81 -11.05 -31.44
CA PRO A 647 37.98 -11.92 -31.47
C PRO A 647 37.63 -13.34 -30.97
N ASN A 648 38.11 -14.37 -31.67
CA ASN A 648 37.98 -15.79 -31.30
C ASN A 648 36.52 -16.31 -31.23
N VAL A 649 35.58 -15.67 -31.94
CA VAL A 649 34.18 -16.09 -32.05
C VAL A 649 33.91 -16.62 -33.46
N GLY A 650 33.28 -17.81 -33.57
CA GLY A 650 32.93 -18.40 -34.86
C GLY A 650 31.76 -17.69 -35.56
N GLU A 651 31.64 -17.84 -36.88
CA GLU A 651 30.58 -17.18 -37.67
C GLU A 651 29.17 -17.59 -37.22
N ASP A 652 28.98 -18.83 -36.75
CA ASP A 652 27.69 -19.33 -36.26
C ASP A 652 27.18 -18.53 -35.03
N ALA A 653 28.08 -18.17 -34.12
CA ALA A 653 27.72 -17.45 -32.89
C ALA A 653 27.36 -15.97 -33.13
N VAL A 654 27.76 -15.41 -34.27
CA VAL A 654 27.42 -14.03 -34.70
C VAL A 654 26.40 -14.00 -35.85
N ALA A 655 25.79 -15.15 -36.17
CA ALA A 655 24.84 -15.27 -37.28
C ALA A 655 23.56 -14.46 -37.05
N ASN A 656 23.12 -14.33 -35.79
CA ASN A 656 21.93 -13.56 -35.43
C ASN A 656 22.22 -12.06 -35.19
N LEU A 657 23.48 -11.63 -35.21
CA LEU A 657 23.87 -10.22 -35.05
C LEU A 657 23.80 -9.45 -36.37
N ASP A 658 23.35 -8.20 -36.31
CA ASP A 658 23.40 -7.24 -37.40
C ASP A 658 24.84 -6.76 -37.67
N GLU A 659 25.03 -5.94 -38.71
CA GLU A 659 26.35 -5.42 -39.11
C GLU A 659 27.03 -4.61 -38.00
N ARG A 660 26.27 -4.07 -37.05
CA ARG A 660 26.75 -3.28 -35.91
C ARG A 660 27.08 -4.14 -34.70
N GLY A 661 26.69 -5.42 -34.70
CA GLY A 661 26.88 -6.34 -33.57
C GLY A 661 25.68 -6.42 -32.63
N LEU A 662 24.49 -5.97 -33.05
CA LEU A 662 23.27 -6.05 -32.26
C LEU A 662 22.43 -7.25 -32.69
N ILE A 663 21.85 -7.97 -31.73
CA ILE A 663 20.93 -9.07 -32.03
C ILE A 663 19.70 -8.57 -32.80
N ARG A 664 19.29 -9.31 -33.83
CA ARG A 664 18.09 -8.98 -34.61
C ARG A 664 16.81 -9.25 -33.81
N ILE A 665 15.82 -8.36 -33.96
CA ILE A 665 14.47 -8.58 -33.41
C ILE A 665 13.85 -9.81 -34.07
N GLY A 666 13.20 -10.65 -33.27
CA GLY A 666 12.61 -11.93 -33.69
C GLY A 666 13.58 -13.12 -33.63
N ALA A 667 14.85 -12.92 -33.26
CA ALA A 667 15.76 -14.04 -33.01
C ALA A 667 15.33 -14.80 -31.75
N GLU A 668 15.26 -16.13 -31.86
CA GLU A 668 15.25 -17.02 -30.70
C GLU A 668 16.68 -17.16 -30.19
N VAL A 669 16.84 -17.02 -28.88
CA VAL A 669 18.14 -17.05 -28.20
C VAL A 669 18.11 -18.00 -27.02
N GLU A 670 19.23 -18.68 -26.83
CA GLU A 670 19.47 -19.59 -25.71
C GLU A 670 20.62 -19.09 -24.82
N ALA A 671 20.78 -19.72 -23.66
CA ALA A 671 21.84 -19.41 -22.72
C ALA A 671 23.24 -19.43 -23.39
N GLY A 672 23.96 -18.32 -23.30
CA GLY A 672 25.30 -18.15 -23.88
C GLY A 672 25.35 -17.42 -25.23
N ASP A 673 24.22 -17.27 -25.91
CA ASP A 673 24.12 -16.52 -27.16
C ASP A 673 24.47 -15.04 -26.96
N ILE A 674 25.05 -14.43 -27.99
CA ILE A 674 25.49 -13.04 -27.96
C ILE A 674 24.31 -12.13 -28.31
N LEU A 675 23.98 -11.22 -27.40
CA LEU A 675 22.94 -10.20 -27.59
C LEU A 675 23.52 -8.91 -28.17
N VAL A 676 24.67 -8.50 -27.66
CA VAL A 676 25.38 -7.29 -28.11
C VAL A 676 26.87 -7.58 -28.14
N GLY A 677 27.44 -7.56 -29.34
CA GLY A 677 28.87 -7.65 -29.56
C GLY A 677 29.59 -6.42 -29.02
N LYS A 678 30.43 -6.59 -28.01
CA LYS A 678 31.23 -5.49 -27.43
C LYS A 678 32.69 -5.90 -27.31
N VAL A 679 33.58 -5.00 -27.72
CA VAL A 679 35.03 -5.16 -27.57
C VAL A 679 35.61 -4.04 -26.70
N THR A 680 36.50 -4.43 -25.79
CA THR A 680 37.23 -3.50 -24.92
C THR A 680 38.72 -3.50 -25.32
N PRO A 681 39.35 -2.33 -25.53
CA PRO A 681 40.78 -2.23 -25.77
C PRO A 681 41.60 -2.84 -24.64
N LYS A 682 42.57 -3.69 -24.98
CA LYS A 682 43.47 -4.35 -24.04
C LYS A 682 44.89 -3.87 -24.28
N GLY A 683 45.58 -3.43 -23.22
CA GLY A 683 46.99 -3.06 -23.30
C GLY A 683 47.87 -4.28 -23.57
N GLU A 684 49.08 -4.04 -24.09
CA GLU A 684 50.06 -5.11 -24.32
C GLU A 684 50.39 -5.82 -23.00
N THR A 685 49.99 -7.08 -22.90
CA THR A 685 50.42 -7.99 -21.83
C THR A 685 51.57 -8.85 -22.32
N GLU A 686 52.58 -9.11 -21.48
CA GLU A 686 53.60 -10.12 -21.78
C GLU A 686 52.92 -11.47 -22.01
N LEU A 687 53.05 -11.99 -23.24
CA LEU A 687 52.50 -13.27 -23.63
C LEU A 687 53.28 -14.40 -22.95
N THR A 688 52.55 -15.41 -22.50
CA THR A 688 53.19 -16.65 -22.04
C THR A 688 54.00 -17.29 -23.18
N PRO A 689 55.09 -18.02 -22.89
CA PRO A 689 55.86 -18.73 -23.93
C PRO A 689 54.99 -19.60 -24.84
N GLU A 690 53.94 -20.22 -24.28
CA GLU A 690 52.94 -21.02 -24.98
C GLU A 690 52.11 -20.20 -25.97
N GLU A 691 51.59 -19.03 -25.56
CA GLU A 691 50.86 -18.12 -26.44
C GLU A 691 51.76 -17.52 -27.54
N ARG A 692 53.03 -17.23 -27.22
CA ARG A 692 54.03 -16.78 -28.21
C ARG A 692 54.29 -17.86 -29.25
N LEU A 693 54.39 -19.12 -28.83
CA LEU A 693 54.56 -20.26 -29.72
C LEU A 693 53.32 -20.47 -30.61
N LEU A 694 52.12 -20.43 -30.04
CA LEU A 694 50.87 -20.55 -30.79
C LEU A 694 50.75 -19.47 -31.88
N ARG A 695 51.07 -18.21 -31.56
CA ARG A 695 51.08 -17.12 -32.54
C ARG A 695 52.12 -17.32 -33.65
N ALA A 696 53.30 -17.83 -33.30
CA ALA A 696 54.34 -18.13 -34.29
C ALA A 696 53.95 -19.26 -35.25
N ILE A 697 53.13 -20.22 -34.79
CA ILE A 697 52.63 -21.34 -35.59
C ILE A 697 51.47 -20.92 -36.50
N PHE A 698 50.48 -20.20 -35.95
CA PHE A 698 49.23 -19.87 -36.67
C PHE A 698 49.28 -18.54 -37.43
N GLY A 699 50.31 -17.71 -37.23
CA GLY A 699 50.43 -16.42 -37.90
C GLY A 699 49.35 -15.40 -37.51
N GLU A 700 48.59 -15.68 -36.45
CA GLU A 700 47.51 -14.82 -35.97
C GLU A 700 48.07 -13.53 -35.37
N LYS A 701 47.82 -12.41 -36.04
CA LYS A 701 47.93 -11.09 -35.42
C LYS A 701 46.77 -10.96 -34.44
N SER A 702 47.02 -11.10 -33.14
CA SER A 702 45.97 -10.80 -32.16
C SER A 702 45.55 -9.35 -32.32
N ARG A 703 44.25 -9.10 -32.44
CA ARG A 703 43.74 -7.76 -32.17
C ARG A 703 43.97 -7.43 -30.71
N GLU A 704 44.32 -6.17 -30.44
CA GLU A 704 44.54 -5.62 -29.09
C GLU A 704 43.20 -5.33 -28.37
N VAL A 705 42.21 -6.21 -28.56
CA VAL A 705 40.87 -6.05 -28.00
C VAL A 705 40.41 -7.37 -27.38
N ARG A 706 39.58 -7.27 -26.34
CA ARG A 706 38.98 -8.39 -25.64
C ARG A 706 37.46 -8.37 -25.85
N ASP A 707 36.88 -9.55 -26.07
CA ASP A 707 35.42 -9.73 -26.06
C ASP A 707 34.86 -9.50 -24.64
N THR A 708 33.96 -8.52 -24.53
CA THR A 708 33.18 -8.17 -23.33
C THR A 708 31.69 -8.05 -23.65
N SER A 709 31.24 -8.81 -24.66
CA SER A 709 29.88 -8.83 -25.18
C SER A 709 28.82 -9.20 -24.13
N LEU A 710 27.62 -8.65 -24.32
CA LEU A 710 26.43 -9.05 -23.58
C LEU A 710 25.96 -10.41 -24.07
N ARG A 711 25.79 -11.36 -23.16
CA ARG A 711 25.32 -12.72 -23.46
C ARG A 711 24.09 -13.06 -22.65
N VAL A 712 23.25 -13.93 -23.17
CA VAL A 712 22.10 -14.47 -22.45
C VAL A 712 22.59 -15.25 -21.22
N PRO A 713 22.07 -14.95 -20.00
CA PRO A 713 22.44 -15.69 -18.80
C PRO A 713 22.08 -17.18 -18.85
N HIS A 714 22.65 -17.95 -17.94
CA HIS A 714 22.36 -19.38 -17.83
C HIS A 714 20.91 -19.62 -17.42
N GLY A 715 20.23 -20.53 -18.11
CA GLY A 715 18.85 -20.92 -17.81
C GLY A 715 17.78 -19.99 -18.40
N GLU A 716 18.18 -18.92 -19.09
CA GLU A 716 17.26 -18.01 -19.77
C GLU A 716 17.19 -18.37 -21.26
N THR A 717 15.97 -18.37 -21.81
CA THR A 717 15.70 -18.56 -23.23
C THR A 717 14.53 -17.68 -23.63
N GLY A 718 14.43 -17.33 -24.91
CA GLY A 718 13.27 -16.59 -25.40
C GLY A 718 13.48 -15.94 -26.75
N THR A 719 12.56 -15.06 -27.12
CA THR A 719 12.58 -14.32 -28.36
C THR A 719 12.90 -12.86 -28.10
N VAL A 720 13.83 -12.30 -28.88
CA VAL A 720 14.12 -10.86 -28.81
C VAL A 720 12.94 -10.08 -29.38
N ILE A 721 12.29 -9.26 -28.56
CA ILE A 721 11.12 -8.45 -28.96
C ILE A 721 11.47 -6.99 -29.24
N GLY A 722 12.61 -6.51 -28.74
CA GLY A 722 13.02 -5.13 -28.93
C GLY A 722 14.48 -4.90 -28.58
N VAL A 723 15.10 -3.99 -29.31
CA VAL A 723 16.44 -3.48 -29.02
C VAL A 723 16.34 -1.96 -29.02
N LYS A 724 16.71 -1.34 -27.89
CA LYS A 724 16.75 0.12 -27.74
C LYS A 724 18.19 0.57 -27.62
N GLU A 725 18.61 1.40 -28.55
CA GLU A 725 19.90 2.06 -28.55
C GLU A 725 19.70 3.49 -28.02
N ILE A 726 20.56 3.90 -27.09
CA ILE A 726 20.56 5.24 -26.51
C ILE A 726 21.99 5.77 -26.67
N THR A 727 22.17 6.72 -27.58
CA THR A 727 23.45 7.42 -27.72
C THR A 727 23.49 8.62 -26.79
N ARG A 728 24.69 9.19 -26.58
CA ARG A 728 24.83 10.42 -25.79
C ARG A 728 24.06 11.59 -26.40
N GLU A 729 24.07 11.69 -27.74
CA GLU A 729 23.36 12.75 -28.47
C GLU A 729 21.84 12.63 -28.26
N ASP A 730 21.29 11.42 -28.42
CA ASP A 730 19.85 11.18 -28.21
C ASP A 730 19.42 11.51 -26.78
N ALA A 731 20.22 11.13 -25.78
CA ALA A 731 19.94 11.43 -24.39
C ALA A 731 19.89 12.94 -24.15
N GLU A 732 20.89 13.69 -24.66
CA GLU A 732 20.95 15.15 -24.53
C GLU A 732 19.75 15.85 -25.20
N GLU A 733 19.28 15.35 -26.36
CA GLU A 733 18.08 15.87 -27.04
C GLU A 733 16.78 15.63 -26.25
N ASP A 734 16.64 14.44 -25.66
CA ASP A 734 15.49 14.07 -24.81
C ASP A 734 15.51 14.71 -23.41
N GLY A 735 16.61 15.41 -23.07
CA GLY A 735 16.82 16.02 -21.75
C GLY A 735 17.23 15.02 -20.67
N ASP A 736 17.68 13.84 -21.07
CA ASP A 736 18.28 12.81 -20.22
C ASP A 736 19.82 12.89 -20.27
N GLU A 737 20.52 12.34 -19.28
CA GLU A 737 21.99 12.28 -19.29
C GLU A 737 22.44 10.83 -19.12
N LEU A 738 23.26 10.34 -20.05
CA LEU A 738 23.99 9.09 -19.84
C LEU A 738 24.99 9.26 -18.68
N PRO A 739 25.29 8.18 -17.93
CA PRO A 739 26.30 8.25 -16.88
C PRO A 739 27.66 8.74 -17.42
N ASN A 740 28.38 9.51 -16.62
CA ASN A 740 29.69 10.05 -17.01
C ASN A 740 30.63 8.96 -17.53
N GLY A 741 31.15 9.17 -18.75
CA GLY A 741 32.06 8.23 -19.42
C GLY A 741 31.35 7.12 -20.21
N VAL A 742 30.02 7.12 -20.29
CA VAL A 742 29.24 6.24 -21.19
C VAL A 742 28.98 6.97 -22.50
N ASN A 743 29.29 6.34 -23.63
CA ASN A 743 29.07 6.91 -24.96
C ASN A 743 27.77 6.41 -25.58
N GLN A 744 27.46 5.14 -25.34
CA GLN A 744 26.31 4.45 -25.91
C GLN A 744 25.82 3.40 -24.91
N MET A 745 24.50 3.25 -24.81
CA MET A 745 23.84 2.26 -23.98
C MET A 745 22.84 1.48 -24.84
N ILE A 746 22.87 0.15 -24.72
CA ILE A 746 21.97 -0.73 -25.46
C ILE A 746 21.17 -1.56 -24.46
N ARG A 747 19.86 -1.59 -24.68
CA ARG A 747 18.91 -2.45 -23.97
C ARG A 747 18.31 -3.46 -24.92
N VAL A 748 18.32 -4.72 -24.54
CA VAL A 748 17.73 -5.82 -25.28
C VAL A 748 16.61 -6.41 -24.43
N TYR A 749 15.42 -6.51 -25.03
CA TYR A 749 14.23 -7.06 -24.40
C TYR A 749 13.99 -8.47 -24.93
N ILE A 750 13.96 -9.45 -24.02
CA ILE A 750 13.71 -10.86 -24.34
C ILE A 750 12.37 -11.25 -23.72
N ALA A 751 11.44 -11.70 -24.55
CA ALA A 751 10.19 -12.27 -24.10
C ALA A 751 10.31 -13.79 -24.00
N GLN A 752 9.86 -14.34 -22.88
CA GLN A 752 9.86 -15.76 -22.59
C GLN A 752 8.43 -16.25 -22.46
N HIS A 753 8.12 -17.33 -23.17
CA HIS A 753 6.87 -18.04 -23.01
C HIS A 753 7.04 -19.12 -21.94
N ARG A 754 6.51 -18.89 -20.74
CA ARG A 754 6.61 -19.84 -19.62
C ARG A 754 5.31 -20.61 -19.48
N LYS A 755 5.35 -21.89 -19.85
CA LYS A 755 4.32 -22.88 -19.54
C LYS A 755 4.42 -23.30 -18.07
N ILE A 756 3.32 -23.79 -17.51
CA ILE A 756 3.30 -24.34 -16.15
C ILE A 756 4.13 -25.63 -16.07
N THR A 757 4.93 -25.76 -15.01
CA THR A 757 5.87 -26.87 -14.80
C THR A 757 5.83 -27.43 -13.37
N VAL A 758 6.45 -28.60 -13.18
CA VAL A 758 6.61 -29.20 -11.85
C VAL A 758 7.51 -28.31 -10.99
N GLY A 759 7.05 -27.99 -9.79
CA GLY A 759 7.72 -27.07 -8.87
C GLY A 759 7.07 -25.69 -8.81
N ASP A 760 6.30 -25.30 -9.84
CA ASP A 760 5.56 -24.04 -9.81
C ASP A 760 4.51 -24.04 -8.70
N LYS A 761 4.31 -22.88 -8.09
CA LYS A 761 3.41 -22.69 -6.95
C LYS A 761 2.06 -22.18 -7.43
N LEU A 762 1.01 -22.94 -7.12
CA LEU A 762 -0.38 -22.54 -7.29
C LEU A 762 -1.01 -22.17 -5.95
N SER A 763 -2.02 -21.31 -5.98
CA SER A 763 -2.82 -20.98 -4.80
C SER A 763 -4.24 -20.59 -5.22
N GLY A 764 -5.22 -21.02 -4.44
CA GLY A 764 -6.56 -20.44 -4.48
C GLY A 764 -6.64 -19.16 -3.64
N ARG A 765 -7.84 -18.57 -3.59
CA ARG A 765 -8.14 -17.34 -2.82
C ARG A 765 -8.21 -17.56 -1.31
N HIS A 766 -8.32 -18.81 -0.88
CA HIS A 766 -8.56 -19.21 0.52
C HIS A 766 -7.26 -19.61 1.27
N GLY A 767 -6.11 -19.12 0.82
CA GLY A 767 -4.81 -19.44 1.43
C GLY A 767 -4.40 -20.91 1.30
N ASN A 768 -5.04 -21.65 0.39
CA ASN A 768 -4.70 -23.00 -0.03
C ASN A 768 -3.62 -22.93 -1.12
N LYS A 769 -2.36 -23.00 -0.70
CA LYS A 769 -1.18 -22.97 -1.57
C LYS A 769 -0.58 -24.36 -1.72
N GLY A 770 0.03 -24.60 -2.87
CA GLY A 770 0.70 -25.86 -3.15
C GLY A 770 1.64 -25.81 -4.34
N CYS A 771 2.72 -26.59 -4.28
CA CYS A 771 3.60 -26.74 -5.44
C CYS A 771 3.13 -27.91 -6.29
N ILE A 772 3.23 -27.77 -7.61
CA ILE A 772 2.93 -28.87 -8.53
C ILE A 772 3.96 -29.97 -8.32
N SER A 773 3.51 -31.15 -7.90
CA SER A 773 4.37 -32.31 -7.73
C SER A 773 4.43 -33.18 -8.97
N ARG A 774 3.34 -33.20 -9.74
CA ARG A 774 3.23 -34.02 -10.94
C ARG A 774 2.22 -33.45 -11.93
N ILE A 775 2.58 -33.56 -13.21
CA ILE A 775 1.68 -33.34 -14.35
C ILE A 775 1.36 -34.72 -14.90
N LEU A 776 0.08 -35.11 -14.88
CA LEU A 776 -0.37 -36.42 -15.34
C LEU A 776 -0.93 -36.32 -16.77
N PRO A 777 -0.71 -37.35 -17.62
CA PRO A 777 -1.43 -37.48 -18.87
C PRO A 777 -2.95 -37.42 -18.66
N GLU A 778 -3.68 -36.89 -19.64
CA GLU A 778 -5.13 -36.67 -19.53
C GLU A 778 -5.88 -37.99 -19.31
N GLU A 779 -5.46 -39.06 -19.98
CA GLU A 779 -6.00 -40.40 -19.85
C GLU A 779 -5.79 -41.03 -18.46
N ASP A 780 -4.80 -40.56 -17.71
CA ASP A 780 -4.46 -41.04 -16.36
C ASP A 780 -5.25 -40.29 -15.26
N MET A 781 -5.90 -39.19 -15.62
CA MET A 781 -6.66 -38.36 -14.68
C MET A 781 -7.98 -39.04 -14.32
N PRO A 782 -8.44 -38.93 -13.07
CA PRO A 782 -9.82 -39.24 -12.72
C PRO A 782 -10.80 -38.44 -13.58
N PHE A 783 -11.86 -39.09 -14.05
CA PHE A 783 -12.83 -38.47 -14.96
C PHE A 783 -14.28 -38.70 -14.52
N LEU A 784 -15.17 -37.79 -14.93
CA LEU A 784 -16.61 -37.82 -14.66
C LEU A 784 -17.32 -38.86 -15.54
N ALA A 785 -18.59 -39.15 -15.23
CA ALA A 785 -19.37 -40.17 -15.96
C ALA A 785 -19.56 -39.87 -17.46
N ASP A 786 -19.43 -38.62 -17.88
CA ASP A 786 -19.48 -38.18 -19.28
C ASP A 786 -18.13 -38.25 -20.01
N GLY A 787 -17.08 -38.70 -19.33
CA GLY A 787 -15.71 -38.79 -19.86
C GLY A 787 -14.85 -37.57 -19.59
N THR A 788 -15.38 -36.51 -18.98
CA THR A 788 -14.63 -35.27 -18.73
C THR A 788 -13.57 -35.49 -17.62
N PRO A 789 -12.26 -35.35 -17.91
CA PRO A 789 -11.21 -35.49 -16.89
C PRO A 789 -11.16 -34.26 -15.98
N VAL A 790 -10.79 -34.47 -14.72
CA VAL A 790 -10.55 -33.37 -13.77
C VAL A 790 -9.24 -32.66 -14.11
N ASP A 791 -9.16 -31.36 -13.83
CA ASP A 791 -7.97 -30.55 -14.16
C ASP A 791 -6.93 -30.59 -13.05
N ILE A 792 -7.40 -30.60 -11.80
CA ILE A 792 -6.56 -30.47 -10.62
C ILE A 792 -7.09 -31.35 -9.49
N MET A 793 -6.18 -32.05 -8.80
CA MET A 793 -6.51 -32.85 -7.62
C MET A 793 -5.89 -32.25 -6.38
N LEU A 794 -6.75 -31.87 -5.43
CA LEU A 794 -6.36 -31.31 -4.14
C LEU A 794 -6.54 -32.32 -3.01
N ASN A 795 -5.69 -32.22 -2.00
CA ASN A 795 -5.76 -33.11 -0.85
C ASN A 795 -6.86 -32.67 0.13
N PRO A 796 -7.87 -33.52 0.41
CA PRO A 796 -8.95 -33.16 1.32
C PRO A 796 -8.50 -32.98 2.77
N LEU A 797 -7.37 -33.60 3.19
CA LEU A 797 -6.89 -33.52 4.58
C LEU A 797 -6.41 -32.11 4.96
N GLY A 798 -6.03 -31.31 3.97
CA GLY A 798 -5.59 -29.93 4.17
C GLY A 798 -6.73 -28.98 4.53
N VAL A 799 -7.99 -29.31 4.26
CA VAL A 799 -9.12 -28.39 4.47
C VAL A 799 -9.52 -28.28 5.95
N PRO A 800 -9.83 -29.38 6.67
CA PRO A 800 -10.30 -29.27 8.06
C PRO A 800 -9.20 -28.79 9.02
N SER A 801 -7.94 -29.14 8.74
CA SER A 801 -6.80 -28.73 9.57
C SER A 801 -6.49 -27.23 9.48
N ARG A 802 -6.97 -26.56 8.43
CA ARG A 802 -6.71 -25.15 8.13
C ARG A 802 -7.93 -24.26 8.28
N MET A 803 -9.09 -24.85 8.54
CA MET A 803 -10.35 -24.14 8.74
C MET A 803 -10.63 -23.10 7.63
N ASN A 804 -10.32 -23.45 6.38
CA ASN A 804 -10.61 -22.63 5.20
C ASN A 804 -11.67 -23.31 4.33
N LEU A 805 -12.87 -23.42 4.91
CA LEU A 805 -14.02 -24.10 4.30
C LEU A 805 -14.57 -23.32 3.11
N GLY A 806 -14.24 -22.03 2.97
CA GLY A 806 -14.65 -21.18 1.86
C GLY A 806 -14.32 -21.82 0.50
N GLN A 807 -13.18 -22.49 0.35
CA GLN A 807 -12.80 -23.15 -0.91
C GLN A 807 -13.73 -24.29 -1.32
N VAL A 808 -14.38 -24.96 -0.35
CA VAL A 808 -15.34 -26.04 -0.62
C VAL A 808 -16.69 -25.45 -1.04
N LEU A 809 -17.09 -24.34 -0.40
CA LEU A 809 -18.28 -23.59 -0.79
C LEU A 809 -18.11 -22.96 -2.17
N GLU A 810 -16.92 -22.43 -2.47
CA GLU A 810 -16.52 -21.94 -3.79
C GLU A 810 -16.61 -23.05 -4.84
N LEU A 811 -16.10 -24.25 -4.55
CA LEU A 811 -16.19 -25.41 -5.46
C LEU A 811 -17.65 -25.78 -5.77
N HIS A 812 -18.51 -25.85 -4.76
CA HIS A 812 -19.94 -26.14 -4.98
C HIS A 812 -20.64 -25.05 -5.79
N LEU A 813 -20.41 -23.78 -5.46
CA LEU A 813 -21.01 -22.66 -6.19
C LEU A 813 -20.44 -22.53 -7.60
N GLY A 814 -19.16 -22.87 -7.79
CA GLY A 814 -18.48 -22.97 -9.07
C GLY A 814 -19.14 -24.00 -9.98
N TRP A 815 -19.42 -25.19 -9.46
CA TRP A 815 -20.17 -26.20 -10.21
C TRP A 815 -21.58 -25.73 -10.60
N ILE A 816 -22.31 -25.08 -9.67
CA ILE A 816 -23.63 -24.51 -9.96
C ILE A 816 -23.54 -23.47 -11.08
N ALA A 817 -22.57 -22.56 -11.01
CA ALA A 817 -22.34 -21.53 -12.03
C ALA A 817 -21.93 -22.15 -13.39
N HIS A 818 -21.09 -23.18 -13.37
CA HIS A 818 -20.66 -23.91 -14.57
C HIS A 818 -21.83 -24.64 -15.24
N SER A 819 -22.60 -25.40 -14.48
CA SER A 819 -23.72 -26.21 -14.99
C SER A 819 -24.98 -25.40 -15.30
N GLY A 820 -25.18 -24.25 -14.65
CA GLY A 820 -26.45 -23.52 -14.66
C GLY A 820 -27.47 -24.16 -13.70
N TRP A 821 -28.52 -23.41 -13.38
CA TRP A 821 -29.54 -23.85 -12.43
C TRP A 821 -30.94 -23.35 -12.79
N ASP A 822 -31.96 -24.04 -12.28
CA ASP A 822 -33.35 -23.59 -12.31
C ASP A 822 -34.08 -24.07 -11.05
N ILE A 823 -34.39 -23.15 -10.13
CA ILE A 823 -35.01 -23.49 -8.83
C ILE A 823 -36.42 -24.10 -8.96
N SER A 824 -37.06 -24.00 -10.13
CA SER A 824 -38.35 -24.64 -10.41
C SER A 824 -38.24 -26.15 -10.53
N LEU A 825 -37.02 -26.68 -10.70
CA LEU A 825 -36.74 -28.12 -10.73
C LEU A 825 -36.81 -28.78 -9.35
N ASP A 826 -36.79 -28.00 -8.26
CA ASP A 826 -36.93 -28.54 -6.90
C ASP A 826 -38.39 -28.98 -6.67
N PRO A 827 -38.62 -30.26 -6.28
CA PRO A 827 -39.95 -30.78 -6.03
C PRO A 827 -40.72 -30.05 -4.92
N ASP A 828 -40.03 -29.40 -3.98
CA ASP A 828 -40.65 -28.56 -2.95
C ASP A 828 -40.75 -27.11 -3.42
N LEU A 829 -41.95 -26.70 -3.85
CA LEU A 829 -42.20 -25.33 -4.34
C LEU A 829 -42.17 -24.27 -3.23
N GLU A 830 -42.37 -24.66 -1.96
CA GLU A 830 -42.44 -23.73 -0.82
C GLU A 830 -41.17 -23.71 0.03
N ALA A 831 -40.11 -24.39 -0.42
CA ALA A 831 -38.86 -24.51 0.31
C ALA A 831 -38.31 -23.14 0.75
N GLU A 832 -38.06 -22.98 2.06
CA GLU A 832 -37.67 -21.70 2.67
C GLU A 832 -36.40 -21.10 2.06
N TRP A 833 -35.45 -21.93 1.60
CA TRP A 833 -34.22 -21.48 0.97
C TRP A 833 -34.45 -20.69 -0.32
N LYS A 834 -35.55 -20.96 -1.05
CA LYS A 834 -35.90 -20.25 -2.28
C LYS A 834 -36.22 -18.78 -2.02
N LYS A 835 -36.74 -18.45 -0.83
CA LYS A 835 -37.02 -17.06 -0.42
C LYS A 835 -35.76 -16.23 -0.21
N LEU A 836 -34.61 -16.89 -0.04
CA LEU A 836 -33.30 -16.27 0.14
C LEU A 836 -32.53 -16.08 -1.17
N VAL A 837 -33.06 -16.59 -2.30
CA VAL A 837 -32.49 -16.35 -3.63
C VAL A 837 -32.89 -14.95 -4.09
N PRO A 838 -31.94 -14.10 -4.53
CA PRO A 838 -32.24 -12.77 -5.04
C PRO A 838 -33.19 -12.83 -6.25
N SER A 839 -34.08 -11.83 -6.36
CA SER A 839 -34.98 -11.74 -7.51
C SER A 839 -34.20 -11.58 -8.81
N GLY A 840 -34.55 -12.37 -9.84
CA GLY A 840 -33.83 -12.44 -11.11
C GLY A 840 -32.74 -13.52 -11.16
N ALA A 841 -32.38 -14.13 -10.02
CA ALA A 841 -31.40 -15.21 -9.94
C ALA A 841 -32.06 -16.60 -9.79
N GLU A 842 -33.36 -16.72 -10.07
CA GLU A 842 -34.11 -17.98 -9.93
C GLU A 842 -33.69 -19.04 -10.96
N LYS A 843 -33.12 -18.60 -12.09
CA LYS A 843 -32.59 -19.47 -13.15
C LYS A 843 -31.37 -18.83 -13.80
N ALA A 844 -30.44 -19.65 -14.27
CA ALA A 844 -29.30 -19.20 -15.05
C ALA A 844 -28.81 -20.27 -16.03
N GLU A 845 -28.29 -19.80 -17.16
CA GLU A 845 -27.67 -20.65 -18.17
C GLU A 845 -26.28 -21.15 -17.70
N PRO A 846 -25.77 -22.25 -18.28
CA PRO A 846 -24.42 -22.74 -18.00
C PRO A 846 -23.35 -21.65 -18.20
N GLY A 847 -22.34 -21.61 -17.32
CA GLY A 847 -21.23 -20.66 -17.37
C GLY A 847 -21.60 -19.22 -16.95
N THR A 848 -22.69 -19.04 -16.21
CA THR A 848 -23.11 -17.73 -15.69
C THR A 848 -22.31 -17.38 -14.43
N PRO A 849 -21.50 -16.30 -14.43
CA PRO A 849 -20.80 -15.87 -13.22
C PRO A 849 -21.78 -15.36 -12.16
N VAL A 850 -21.43 -15.59 -10.90
CA VAL A 850 -22.20 -15.20 -9.72
C VAL A 850 -21.32 -14.40 -8.77
N ALA A 851 -21.95 -13.52 -7.98
CA ALA A 851 -21.26 -12.77 -6.94
C ALA A 851 -21.79 -13.15 -5.55
N THR A 852 -20.88 -13.46 -4.63
CA THR A 852 -21.16 -13.71 -3.22
C THR A 852 -20.36 -12.70 -2.38
N PRO A 853 -20.96 -11.53 -2.07
CA PRO A 853 -20.25 -10.48 -1.35
C PRO A 853 -19.84 -10.92 0.07
N VAL A 854 -18.68 -10.45 0.50
CA VAL A 854 -18.10 -10.76 1.82
C VAL A 854 -19.05 -10.37 2.96
N PHE A 855 -19.35 -11.32 3.86
CA PHE A 855 -20.30 -11.22 4.99
C PHE A 855 -21.80 -11.04 4.64
N ASP A 856 -22.17 -11.10 3.37
CA ASP A 856 -23.59 -10.96 2.91
C ASP A 856 -24.03 -12.12 1.99
N GLY A 857 -23.08 -12.95 1.57
CA GLY A 857 -23.19 -13.89 0.46
C GLY A 857 -24.16 -15.07 0.63
N VAL A 858 -24.02 -16.03 -0.29
CA VAL A 858 -24.92 -17.19 -0.39
C VAL A 858 -24.83 -18.05 0.88
N LYS A 859 -25.99 -18.26 1.54
CA LYS A 859 -26.06 -19.11 2.74
C LYS A 859 -25.90 -20.60 2.37
N PRO A 860 -25.32 -21.44 3.25
CA PRO A 860 -25.13 -22.87 2.99
C PRO A 860 -26.41 -23.64 2.61
N ASP A 861 -27.56 -23.29 3.19
CA ASP A 861 -28.84 -23.93 2.87
C ASP A 861 -29.31 -23.62 1.44
N VAL A 862 -29.08 -22.39 0.97
CA VAL A 862 -29.35 -21.97 -0.42
C VAL A 862 -28.43 -22.72 -1.37
N LEU A 863 -27.14 -22.84 -1.02
CA LEU A 863 -26.17 -23.56 -1.83
C LEU A 863 -26.56 -25.04 -2.03
N LYS A 864 -27.01 -25.69 -0.94
CA LYS A 864 -27.50 -27.07 -0.99
C LYS A 864 -28.76 -27.20 -1.85
N GLY A 865 -29.69 -26.25 -1.74
CA GLY A 865 -30.88 -26.17 -2.59
C GLY A 865 -30.50 -26.05 -4.07
N LEU A 866 -29.62 -25.10 -4.39
CA LEU A 866 -29.15 -24.83 -5.75
C LEU A 866 -28.46 -26.04 -6.39
N LEU A 867 -27.62 -26.77 -5.63
CA LEU A 867 -26.98 -28.01 -6.10
C LEU A 867 -28.01 -29.05 -6.56
N SER A 868 -29.14 -29.17 -5.85
CA SER A 868 -30.22 -30.10 -6.21
C SER A 868 -31.00 -29.69 -7.47
N THR A 869 -30.84 -28.44 -7.91
CA THR A 869 -31.52 -27.81 -9.05
C THR A 869 -30.60 -27.47 -10.21
N THR A 870 -29.41 -28.05 -10.25
CA THR A 870 -28.48 -27.90 -11.38
C THR A 870 -29.06 -28.47 -12.67
N LEU A 871 -28.75 -27.82 -13.79
CA LEU A 871 -29.17 -28.28 -15.10
C LEU A 871 -28.40 -29.56 -15.49
N PRO A 872 -29.04 -30.51 -16.18
CA PRO A 872 -28.33 -31.67 -16.71
C PRO A 872 -27.39 -31.24 -17.84
N ASN A 873 -26.36 -32.06 -18.09
CA ASN A 873 -25.48 -31.88 -19.23
C ASN A 873 -26.21 -32.16 -20.57
N ARG A 874 -25.47 -32.09 -21.69
CA ARG A 874 -26.00 -32.34 -23.04
C ARG A 874 -26.71 -33.69 -23.22
N ASP A 875 -26.34 -34.69 -22.42
CA ASP A 875 -26.84 -36.07 -22.50
C ASP A 875 -28.03 -36.32 -21.56
N GLY A 876 -28.44 -35.29 -20.80
CA GLY A 876 -29.55 -35.36 -19.84
C GLY A 876 -29.14 -35.81 -18.43
N ASP A 877 -27.84 -35.97 -18.19
CA ASP A 877 -27.30 -36.47 -16.93
C ASP A 877 -26.90 -35.35 -15.97
N ARG A 878 -27.19 -35.53 -14.68
CA ARG A 878 -26.65 -34.68 -13.61
C ARG A 878 -25.42 -35.36 -13.01
N LEU A 879 -24.25 -34.81 -13.30
CA LEU A 879 -22.97 -35.41 -12.95
C LEU A 879 -22.63 -35.28 -11.46
N VAL A 880 -22.96 -34.13 -10.86
CA VAL A 880 -22.74 -33.85 -9.43
C VAL A 880 -24.08 -33.91 -8.70
N GLY A 881 -24.09 -34.65 -7.59
CA GLY A 881 -25.26 -34.83 -6.74
C GLY A 881 -25.55 -33.62 -5.83
N PRO A 882 -26.68 -33.65 -5.10
CA PRO A 882 -27.07 -32.58 -4.20
C PRO A 882 -26.15 -32.41 -2.98
N ASP A 883 -25.25 -33.37 -2.73
CA ASP A 883 -24.19 -33.30 -1.72
C ASP A 883 -22.89 -32.67 -2.24
N GLY A 884 -22.87 -32.20 -3.49
CA GLY A 884 -21.71 -31.59 -4.13
C GLY A 884 -20.66 -32.60 -4.57
N LYS A 885 -21.04 -33.88 -4.73
CA LYS A 885 -20.11 -34.96 -5.10
C LYS A 885 -20.53 -35.68 -6.38
N ALA A 886 -19.55 -36.18 -7.11
CA ALA A 886 -19.74 -36.99 -8.31
C ALA A 886 -19.08 -38.37 -8.14
N THR A 887 -19.57 -39.35 -8.90
CA THR A 887 -18.84 -40.61 -9.12
C THR A 887 -17.76 -40.37 -10.15
N LEU A 888 -16.51 -40.51 -9.73
CA LEU A 888 -15.35 -40.47 -10.62
C LEU A 888 -14.90 -41.89 -10.98
N PHE A 889 -14.21 -42.00 -12.10
CA PHE A 889 -13.58 -43.21 -12.61
C PHE A 889 -12.06 -43.03 -12.64
N ASP A 890 -11.32 -44.07 -12.27
CA ASP A 890 -9.86 -44.07 -12.35
C ASP A 890 -9.42 -44.17 -13.81
N GLY A 891 -8.76 -43.14 -14.34
CA GLY A 891 -8.22 -43.12 -15.71
C GLY A 891 -7.29 -44.29 -16.04
N ARG A 892 -6.60 -44.85 -15.04
CA ARG A 892 -5.63 -45.94 -15.25
C ARG A 892 -6.26 -47.32 -15.35
N THR A 893 -7.36 -47.55 -14.64
CA THR A 893 -8.00 -48.87 -14.53
C THR A 893 -9.37 -48.93 -15.19
N GLY A 894 -10.02 -47.78 -15.34
CA GLY A 894 -11.41 -47.64 -15.78
C GLY A 894 -12.44 -47.98 -14.71
N GLU A 895 -12.02 -48.37 -13.50
CA GLU A 895 -12.94 -48.72 -12.42
C GLU A 895 -13.47 -47.45 -11.70
N PRO A 896 -14.76 -47.43 -11.29
CA PRO A 896 -15.29 -46.33 -10.50
C PRO A 896 -14.70 -46.33 -9.08
N PHE A 897 -14.48 -45.15 -8.51
CA PHE A 897 -14.09 -45.04 -7.11
C PHE A 897 -15.19 -45.50 -6.17
N ALA A 898 -14.81 -46.14 -5.06
CA ALA A 898 -15.75 -46.73 -4.10
C ALA A 898 -16.66 -45.72 -3.38
N ARG A 899 -16.31 -44.42 -3.40
CA ARG A 899 -17.09 -43.34 -2.78
C ARG A 899 -17.18 -42.15 -3.74
N PRO A 900 -18.29 -41.41 -3.71
CA PRO A 900 -18.40 -40.16 -4.47
C PRO A 900 -17.43 -39.12 -3.90
N ILE A 901 -16.89 -38.29 -4.79
CA ILE A 901 -15.82 -37.33 -4.51
C ILE A 901 -16.35 -35.93 -4.78
N SER A 902 -15.99 -34.95 -3.94
CA SER A 902 -16.36 -33.55 -4.17
C SER A 902 -15.68 -33.03 -5.42
N VAL A 903 -16.48 -32.56 -6.39
CA VAL A 903 -16.04 -32.07 -7.69
C VAL A 903 -16.80 -30.80 -8.03
N GLY A 904 -16.11 -29.81 -8.59
CA GLY A 904 -16.71 -28.56 -9.03
C GLY A 904 -15.73 -27.53 -9.55
#